data_AF-A0A2D4TFN2-F1
#
_entry.id   AF-A0A2D4TFN2-F1
#
_cell.length_a   1.000
_cell.length_b   1.000
_cell.length_c   1.000
_cell.angle_alpha   90.00
_cell.angle_beta   90.00
_cell.angle_gamma   90.00
#
_symmetry.space_group_name_H-M   'P 1'
#
loop_
_entity.id
_entity.type
_entity.pdbx_description
1 polymer ?
#
loop_
_entity_poly.entity_id
_entity_poly.type
_entity_poly.pdbx_seq_one_letter_code
_entity_poly.pdbx_strand_id
1 'polypeptide(L)'
;MIAPTRSHFPWLWLGYSLLLVYGTWFPLDRWDWALGGWQAFMAMDWPQRVARSDFILNLIVYLPYGLLAVLCLRGTFLRRLLLATVSAAALSASLEFGQTYLPGRVSSLADLLLNSAGGFLGALGAGLAVRLPLSRNLWQRVLAMLRDPATGRLGLLALGCWLLAQWAPLVPSLDIGNLRAGLAPLKATALGETSLVRAQVTGYALMLFAVGTLLLSILSPGPRRLVSVCGLLLAVLLGKVLVLGRVLSAEALVAFACLVPVFWLLRNVSPRYLRWTLLLSLLAYQIHDALLPGSSDTALRTVNWIPFRGHINSVYGVVNLLETVWVFIALAWVTYPWSRSRGARAALAFTVAVCTLGLEWWQQFIPGRYPDLTDALVATGGWWLASVWPWNHHRGDADKHATRATTVSGVRPERGARTRRQLSGRRTRLLLGAAAVGSVLVLSGLYVFLARDERPPYALPSIDTLPLPTFPDWRQQHPRLPAPAAEDIALLRAHSPGFWDQHRKRAANGALYSRILLARVEPGSQDLQALHSDLMALEPDWRGHEQTKPLALAYDWLHALWTPAQRHSLLTKVENACAYQVHVITDKYALSPYNVYLYNSPLQALMMAAIASHGDSANDSCMRFTADYWRHRVLPVWRQIMGTTGGWHEGGEYVGIGIGQAIYQLPALWRAATGEDLFANEPGIRGFADFALHRTRPDGTYIRTGDAAYFRRGIPDLAPLALETGHRPAYSLAAPPRQPVPLGWPWGPLSQASFADDTALQREPTSRWFDGIGLLLARSSWEADATFVTFRAGDNFWSHSHLDQGAFTIYRSGPLALDSGLYNRYGSEHHLNYSYQSIAHNVVTVTDPADDAPMPSKTEGEPSRVIANDGGQRRVGSGWGRAAPLDYLHWQQQEEHYRTVGEVRHGDTDGVSWVVADLTPAYTNAASGTGDFSARSKRLRHYQRSFVFDRRANVIVVHDKVTAEDATFRQKWLLHSELEPELQGPYFRIAAPHTPSGPRGVLNGQVLLPEDASLTAIGGPGLEYFVDEKNYDEDGTVQAVAQRKREERGAEPGAWRLELQPGRQAEVQEFLVVMRTGKWSATESITPSPAATLETTGDTLTLTLDGDQPLTLHLPRNMGDIQLQRGR
;
A
#
# COMPACT_ATOMS: atom_id res chain seq x y z
N MET A 1 -0.57 -60.87 13.49
CA MET A 1 -0.01 -61.08 12.14
C MET A 1 -1.12 -60.80 11.15
N ILE A 2 -0.93 -59.88 10.21
CA ILE A 2 -1.91 -59.57 9.15
C ILE A 2 -1.56 -60.50 7.98
N ALA A 3 -2.46 -61.41 7.61
CA ALA A 3 -2.33 -62.25 6.43
C ALA A 3 -2.40 -61.39 5.15
N PRO A 4 -1.77 -61.79 4.03
CA PRO A 4 -1.57 -60.94 2.86
C PRO A 4 -2.84 -60.91 2.00
N THR A 5 -3.77 -60.01 2.31
CA THR A 5 -4.66 -59.44 1.30
C THR A 5 -3.97 -58.19 0.76
N ARG A 6 -4.02 -57.96 -0.56
CA ARG A 6 -3.26 -56.92 -1.31
C ARG A 6 -3.14 -55.61 -0.52
N SER A 7 -2.02 -55.45 0.18
CA SER A 7 -1.72 -54.25 0.94
C SER A 7 -1.54 -53.11 -0.06
N HIS A 8 -2.38 -52.08 0.03
CA HIS A 8 -2.25 -50.89 -0.80
C HIS A 8 -1.19 -49.92 -0.25
N PHE A 9 -0.63 -50.19 0.94
CA PHE A 9 0.37 -49.36 1.60
C PHE A 9 1.69 -49.21 0.84
N PRO A 10 2.25 -50.22 0.16
CA PRO A 10 3.47 -50.06 -0.64
C PRO A 10 3.30 -49.04 -1.78
N TRP A 11 2.13 -48.98 -2.41
CA TRP A 11 1.85 -47.99 -3.46
C TRP A 11 1.69 -46.57 -2.90
N LEU A 12 1.08 -46.42 -1.72
CA LEU A 12 1.04 -45.14 -1.01
C LEU A 12 2.44 -44.70 -0.57
N TRP A 13 3.25 -45.63 -0.07
CA TRP A 13 4.62 -45.35 0.35
C TRP A 13 5.49 -44.94 -0.84
N LEU A 14 5.38 -45.63 -1.98
CA LEU A 14 6.06 -45.27 -3.21
C LEU A 14 5.61 -43.89 -3.73
N GLY A 15 4.29 -43.66 -3.82
CA GLY A 15 3.75 -42.38 -4.28
C GLY A 15 4.19 -41.21 -3.40
N TYR A 16 4.18 -41.40 -2.08
CA TYR A 16 4.69 -40.40 -1.15
C TYR A 16 6.20 -40.18 -1.26
N SER A 17 6.98 -41.25 -1.48
CA SER A 17 8.42 -41.15 -1.72
C SER A 17 8.72 -40.33 -2.96
N LEU A 18 7.98 -40.53 -4.05
CA LEU A 18 8.11 -39.73 -5.28
C LEU A 18 7.72 -38.26 -5.05
N LEU A 19 6.73 -38.00 -4.20
CA LEU A 19 6.36 -36.63 -3.82
C LEU A 19 7.48 -35.94 -3.03
N LEU A 20 8.16 -36.66 -2.12
CA LEU A 20 9.34 -36.14 -1.41
C LEU A 20 10.49 -35.81 -2.36
N VAL A 21 10.78 -36.72 -3.31
CA VAL A 21 11.79 -36.50 -4.35
C VAL A 21 11.44 -35.25 -5.16
N TYR A 22 10.20 -35.15 -5.64
CA TYR A 22 9.73 -34.00 -6.40
C TYR A 22 9.87 -32.69 -5.63
N GLY A 23 9.38 -32.63 -4.39
CA GLY A 23 9.44 -31.43 -3.55
C GLY A 23 10.87 -30.98 -3.23
N THR A 24 11.79 -31.93 -3.08
CA THR A 24 13.20 -31.65 -2.71
C THR A 24 14.04 -31.17 -3.90
N TRP A 25 13.77 -31.68 -5.11
CA TRP A 25 14.50 -31.32 -6.33
C TRP A 25 13.81 -30.25 -7.19
N PHE A 26 12.61 -29.79 -6.80
CA PHE A 26 11.92 -28.68 -7.47
C PHE A 26 12.79 -27.40 -7.49
N PRO A 27 12.91 -26.69 -8.64
CA PRO A 27 12.03 -26.71 -9.83
C PRO A 27 12.38 -27.74 -10.93
N LEU A 28 13.27 -28.69 -10.65
CA LEU A 28 13.78 -29.69 -11.61
C LEU A 28 14.55 -29.11 -12.81
N ASP A 29 14.81 -27.81 -12.82
CA ASP A 29 15.66 -27.10 -13.76
C ASP A 29 17.02 -26.73 -13.12
N ARG A 30 17.97 -26.22 -13.91
CA ARG A 30 19.26 -25.66 -13.43
C ARG A 30 20.20 -26.65 -12.72
N TRP A 31 20.21 -27.91 -13.14
CA TRP A 31 21.25 -28.85 -12.69
C TRP A 31 22.61 -28.44 -13.25
N ASP A 32 23.59 -28.25 -12.37
CA ASP A 32 24.98 -28.01 -12.72
C ASP A 32 25.83 -29.22 -12.29
N TRP A 33 26.18 -30.03 -13.27
CA TRP A 33 26.96 -31.25 -13.07
C TRP A 33 28.42 -30.97 -12.68
N ALA A 34 28.89 -29.73 -12.78
CA ALA A 34 30.26 -29.34 -12.41
C ALA A 34 30.40 -28.97 -10.92
N LEU A 35 29.30 -28.62 -10.23
CA LEU A 35 29.32 -28.21 -8.81
C LEU A 35 29.20 -29.39 -7.84
N GLY A 36 28.40 -30.40 -8.20
CA GLY A 36 28.04 -31.49 -7.29
C GLY A 36 29.01 -32.66 -7.30
N GLY A 37 28.91 -33.52 -6.29
CA GLY A 37 29.77 -34.69 -6.17
C GLY A 37 30.00 -35.14 -4.73
N TRP A 38 30.71 -36.26 -4.58
CA TRP A 38 31.01 -36.85 -3.26
C TRP A 38 31.77 -35.90 -2.34
N GLN A 39 32.63 -35.03 -2.90
CA GLN A 39 33.37 -34.04 -2.11
C GLN A 39 32.45 -32.97 -1.51
N ALA A 40 31.54 -32.40 -2.31
CA ALA A 40 30.54 -31.43 -1.85
C ALA A 40 29.58 -32.05 -0.82
N PHE A 41 29.19 -33.32 -1.03
CA PHE A 41 28.35 -34.05 -0.08
C PHE A 41 29.07 -34.33 1.25
N MET A 42 30.37 -34.62 1.24
CA MET A 42 31.14 -34.77 2.49
C MET A 42 31.44 -33.43 3.18
N ALA A 43 31.34 -32.31 2.45
CA ALA A 43 31.48 -30.96 2.98
C ALA A 43 30.16 -30.37 3.50
N MET A 44 29.14 -31.20 3.77
CA MET A 44 27.88 -30.74 4.39
C MET A 44 28.15 -30.15 5.78
N ASP A 45 27.86 -28.86 5.93
CA ASP A 45 28.03 -28.14 7.19
C ASP A 45 26.76 -28.12 8.04
N TRP A 46 26.95 -27.85 9.34
CA TRP A 46 25.86 -27.47 10.21
C TRP A 46 25.48 -26.00 9.93
N PRO A 47 24.21 -25.68 9.63
CA PRO A 47 23.80 -24.31 9.35
C PRO A 47 23.97 -23.40 10.58
N GLN A 48 24.50 -22.19 10.39
CA GLN A 48 24.74 -21.22 11.48
C GLN A 48 23.46 -20.78 12.20
N ARG A 49 22.31 -20.80 11.51
CA ARG A 49 20.96 -20.61 12.08
C ARG A 49 19.96 -21.45 11.29
N VAL A 50 19.14 -22.24 12.00
CA VAL A 50 18.00 -22.96 11.42
C VAL A 50 16.74 -22.14 11.67
N ALA A 51 16.05 -21.71 10.62
CA ALA A 51 14.77 -21.04 10.78
C ALA A 51 13.76 -22.02 11.40
N ARG A 52 12.92 -21.53 12.34
CA ARG A 52 11.93 -22.38 13.03
C ARG A 52 10.97 -23.06 12.06
N SER A 53 10.62 -22.40 10.96
CA SER A 53 9.79 -22.94 9.87
C SER A 53 10.40 -24.18 9.24
N ASP A 54 11.70 -24.13 8.95
CA ASP A 54 12.43 -25.16 8.21
C ASP A 54 12.62 -26.39 9.10
N PHE A 55 12.89 -26.16 10.39
CA PHE A 55 12.92 -27.22 11.41
C PHE A 55 11.61 -28.02 11.46
N ILE A 56 10.47 -27.31 11.50
CA ILE A 56 9.15 -27.93 11.61
C ILE A 56 8.79 -28.65 10.29
N LEU A 57 9.07 -28.02 9.15
CA LEU A 57 8.73 -28.56 7.83
C LEU A 57 9.46 -29.87 7.55
N ASN A 58 10.78 -29.91 7.77
CA ASN A 58 11.61 -31.09 7.52
C ASN A 58 11.23 -32.28 8.44
N LEU A 59 10.79 -31.99 9.67
CA LEU A 59 10.27 -33.01 10.59
C LEU A 59 8.88 -33.54 10.16
N ILE A 60 7.92 -32.65 9.86
CA ILE A 60 6.53 -33.00 9.54
C ILE A 60 6.40 -33.70 8.20
N VAL A 61 7.21 -33.32 7.21
CA VAL A 61 7.13 -33.90 5.86
C VAL A 61 7.63 -35.36 5.83
N TYR A 62 8.51 -35.78 6.74
CA TYR A 62 8.97 -37.18 6.81
C TYR A 62 8.14 -38.09 7.74
N LEU A 63 7.26 -37.52 8.57
CA LEU A 63 6.35 -38.26 9.45
C LEU A 63 5.46 -39.27 8.68
N PRO A 64 4.76 -38.89 7.59
CA PRO A 64 3.94 -39.83 6.82
C PRO A 64 4.78 -40.93 6.14
N TYR A 65 6.00 -40.60 5.71
CA TYR A 65 6.92 -41.58 5.12
C TYR A 65 7.25 -42.71 6.11
N GLY A 66 7.66 -42.35 7.33
CA GLY A 66 7.97 -43.32 8.39
C GLY A 66 6.78 -44.17 8.81
N LEU A 67 5.60 -43.54 8.89
CA LEU A 67 4.33 -44.22 9.17
C LEU A 67 4.01 -45.28 8.10
N LEU A 68 4.14 -44.93 6.81
CA LEU A 68 3.85 -45.85 5.72
C LEU A 68 4.90 -46.96 5.62
N ALA A 69 6.18 -46.64 5.85
CA ALA A 69 7.27 -47.60 5.85
C ALA A 69 7.05 -48.70 6.91
N VAL A 70 6.76 -48.36 8.17
CA VAL A 70 6.59 -49.35 9.25
C VAL A 70 5.39 -50.28 9.02
N LEU A 71 4.37 -49.81 8.28
CA LEU A 71 3.20 -50.60 7.88
C LEU A 71 3.50 -51.57 6.72
N CYS A 72 4.50 -51.27 5.89
CA CYS A 72 4.93 -52.12 4.78
C CYS A 72 5.96 -53.18 5.20
N LEU A 73 6.82 -52.83 6.16
CA LEU A 73 7.94 -53.68 6.59
C LEU A 73 7.48 -54.88 7.44
N ARG A 74 8.21 -56.00 7.31
CA ARG A 74 7.94 -57.26 8.05
C ARG A 74 8.94 -57.46 9.18
N GLY A 75 8.53 -58.17 10.24
CA GLY A 75 9.39 -58.54 11.38
C GLY A 75 8.95 -57.95 12.72
N THR A 76 9.83 -58.00 13.73
CA THR A 76 9.58 -57.41 15.05
C THR A 76 9.41 -55.89 14.94
N PHE A 77 8.71 -55.25 15.89
CA PHE A 77 8.52 -53.80 15.82
C PHE A 77 9.82 -53.02 15.87
N LEU A 78 10.78 -53.42 16.72
CA LEU A 78 12.09 -52.78 16.77
C LEU A 78 12.80 -52.88 15.41
N ARG A 79 12.76 -54.05 14.76
CA ARG A 79 13.32 -54.23 13.41
C ARG A 79 12.62 -53.35 12.38
N ARG A 80 11.28 -53.26 12.39
CA ARG A 80 10.53 -52.42 11.45
C ARG A 80 10.76 -50.93 11.68
N LEU A 81 10.86 -50.49 12.94
CA LEU A 81 11.17 -49.11 13.32
C LEU A 81 12.57 -48.72 12.84
N LEU A 82 13.56 -49.58 13.08
CA LEU A 82 14.94 -49.38 12.60
C LEU A 82 14.98 -49.32 11.08
N LEU A 83 14.37 -50.29 10.38
CA LEU A 83 14.35 -50.32 8.92
C LEU A 83 13.62 -49.11 8.31
N ALA A 84 12.52 -48.65 8.91
CA ALA A 84 11.81 -47.44 8.46
C ALA A 84 12.65 -46.16 8.66
N THR A 85 13.39 -46.09 9.77
CA THR A 85 14.28 -44.96 10.07
C THR A 85 15.48 -44.94 9.12
N VAL A 86 16.11 -46.11 8.90
CA VAL A 86 17.21 -46.27 7.95
C VAL A 86 16.76 -45.96 6.52
N SER A 87 15.56 -46.36 6.11
CA SER A 87 15.05 -46.02 4.78
C SER A 87 14.77 -44.53 4.63
N ALA A 88 14.28 -43.85 5.68
CA ALA A 88 14.08 -42.39 5.68
C ALA A 88 15.43 -41.66 5.59
N ALA A 89 16.41 -42.07 6.37
CA ALA A 89 17.76 -41.53 6.34
C ALA A 89 18.44 -41.75 4.99
N ALA A 90 18.31 -42.95 4.40
CA ALA A 90 18.86 -43.26 3.09
C ALA A 90 18.21 -42.44 1.97
N LEU A 91 16.88 -42.26 2.03
CA LEU A 91 16.18 -41.38 1.08
C LEU A 91 16.65 -39.93 1.23
N SER A 92 16.70 -39.40 2.46
CA SER A 92 17.17 -38.04 2.70
C SER A 92 18.61 -37.85 2.24
N ALA A 93 19.53 -38.75 2.58
CA ALA A 93 20.92 -38.69 2.12
C ALA A 93 21.04 -38.72 0.58
N SER A 94 20.19 -39.49 -0.10
CA SER A 94 20.16 -39.53 -1.57
C SER A 94 19.67 -38.21 -2.17
N LEU A 95 18.70 -37.56 -1.52
CA LEU A 95 18.17 -36.28 -1.97
C LEU A 95 19.15 -35.13 -1.71
N GLU A 96 19.77 -35.09 -0.52
CA GLU A 96 20.85 -34.17 -0.15
C GLU A 96 22.04 -34.29 -1.11
N PHE A 97 22.42 -35.52 -1.48
CA PHE A 97 23.44 -35.76 -2.50
C PHE A 97 23.05 -35.18 -3.86
N GLY A 98 21.79 -35.40 -4.29
CA GLY A 98 21.26 -34.81 -5.51
C GLY A 98 21.28 -33.27 -5.49
N GLN A 99 21.00 -32.66 -4.35
CA GLN A 99 21.02 -31.20 -4.19
C GLN A 99 22.41 -30.58 -4.34
N THR A 100 23.49 -31.33 -4.15
CA THR A 100 24.85 -30.81 -4.42
C THR A 100 25.04 -30.37 -5.88
N TYR A 101 24.24 -30.91 -6.81
CA TYR A 101 24.25 -30.54 -8.23
C TYR A 101 23.27 -29.39 -8.57
N LEU A 102 22.64 -28.77 -7.58
CA LEU A 102 21.68 -27.67 -7.77
C LEU A 102 22.26 -26.37 -7.18
N PRO A 103 22.70 -25.40 -8.01
CA PRO A 103 23.34 -24.16 -7.54
C PRO A 103 22.49 -23.32 -6.57
N GLY A 104 21.17 -23.48 -6.61
CA GLY A 104 20.22 -22.76 -5.75
C GLY A 104 19.81 -23.48 -4.47
N ARG A 105 20.42 -24.63 -4.15
CA ARG A 105 20.13 -25.41 -2.94
C ARG A 105 21.44 -25.67 -2.18
N VAL A 106 21.34 -25.74 -0.86
CA VAL A 106 22.48 -26.03 0.02
C VAL A 106 22.16 -27.33 0.75
N SER A 107 23.00 -28.35 0.57
CA SER A 107 22.89 -29.60 1.31
C SER A 107 23.24 -29.38 2.79
N SER A 108 22.48 -29.99 3.69
CA SER A 108 22.53 -29.66 5.13
C SER A 108 22.52 -30.90 6.01
N LEU A 109 23.46 -30.96 6.96
CA LEU A 109 23.47 -32.04 7.96
C LEU A 109 22.24 -31.97 8.88
N ALA A 110 21.72 -30.77 9.13
CA ALA A 110 20.53 -30.57 9.94
C ALA A 110 19.28 -31.15 9.26
N ASP A 111 19.15 -31.02 7.94
CA ASP A 111 17.99 -31.52 7.19
C ASP A 111 18.01 -33.05 7.12
N LEU A 112 19.18 -33.64 6.89
CA LEU A 112 19.38 -35.09 6.99
C LEU A 112 18.91 -35.65 8.34
N LEU A 113 19.28 -35.00 9.45
CA LEU A 113 18.87 -35.42 10.79
C LEU A 113 17.38 -35.23 11.05
N LEU A 114 16.81 -34.08 10.67
CA LEU A 114 15.40 -33.75 10.90
C LEU A 114 14.47 -34.66 10.09
N ASN A 115 14.80 -34.92 8.83
CA ASN A 115 14.07 -35.85 7.97
C ASN A 115 14.13 -37.28 8.54
N SER A 116 15.31 -37.71 9.00
CA SER A 116 15.49 -39.01 9.66
C SER A 116 14.68 -39.12 10.96
N ALA A 117 14.67 -38.06 11.78
CA ALA A 117 13.90 -37.98 13.01
C ALA A 117 12.38 -38.00 12.73
N GLY A 118 11.92 -37.29 11.70
CA GLY A 118 10.53 -37.31 11.24
C GLY A 118 10.09 -38.72 10.84
N GLY A 119 10.92 -39.42 10.06
CA GLY A 119 10.71 -40.81 9.69
C GLY A 119 10.64 -41.74 10.91
N PHE A 120 11.54 -41.58 11.87
CA PHE A 120 11.51 -42.33 13.13
C PHE A 120 10.21 -42.08 13.92
N LEU A 121 9.84 -40.81 14.12
CA LEU A 121 8.64 -40.44 14.89
C LEU A 121 7.36 -40.95 14.23
N GLY A 122 7.28 -40.92 12.90
CA GLY A 122 6.16 -41.50 12.16
C GLY A 122 6.04 -43.01 12.33
N ALA A 123 7.15 -43.73 12.22
CA ALA A 123 7.19 -45.18 12.42
C ALA A 123 6.87 -45.56 13.88
N LEU A 124 7.38 -44.79 14.84
CA LEU A 124 7.12 -44.97 16.27
C LEU A 124 5.64 -44.72 16.59
N GLY A 125 5.08 -43.61 16.10
CA GLY A 125 3.68 -43.24 16.31
C GLY A 125 2.71 -44.28 15.79
N ALA A 126 2.90 -44.78 14.57
CA ALA A 126 2.09 -45.86 14.01
C ALA A 126 2.25 -47.18 14.79
N GLY A 127 3.46 -47.49 15.25
CA GLY A 127 3.72 -48.65 16.10
C GLY A 127 3.02 -48.61 17.44
N LEU A 128 3.08 -47.48 18.14
CA LEU A 128 2.45 -47.26 19.43
C LEU A 128 0.93 -47.26 19.32
N ALA A 129 0.38 -46.61 18.28
CA ALA A 129 -1.06 -46.58 18.03
C ALA A 129 -1.70 -47.98 17.92
N VAL A 130 -0.95 -48.95 17.38
CA VAL A 130 -1.40 -50.35 17.23
C VAL A 130 -1.22 -51.18 18.52
N ARG A 131 -0.33 -50.76 19.43
CA ARG A 131 0.11 -51.56 20.58
C ARG A 131 -0.45 -51.11 21.93
N LEU A 132 -0.76 -49.83 22.10
CA LEU A 132 -1.24 -49.31 23.38
C LEU A 132 -2.70 -49.77 23.64
N PRO A 133 -3.01 -50.37 24.81
CA PRO A 133 -4.39 -50.76 25.14
C PRO A 133 -5.36 -49.58 25.13
N LEU A 134 -4.88 -48.40 25.54
CA LEU A 134 -5.66 -47.16 25.57
C LEU A 134 -6.12 -46.73 24.17
N SER A 135 -5.22 -46.74 23.17
CA SER A 135 -5.56 -46.37 21.78
C SER A 135 -6.52 -47.38 21.17
N ARG A 136 -6.33 -48.68 21.44
CA ARG A 136 -7.23 -49.74 20.99
C ARG A 136 -8.63 -49.61 21.59
N ASN A 137 -8.73 -49.33 22.88
CA ASN A 137 -10.01 -49.16 23.59
C ASN A 137 -10.74 -47.91 23.11
N LEU A 138 -10.02 -46.79 22.91
CA LEU A 138 -10.60 -45.56 22.36
C LEU A 138 -11.10 -45.78 20.93
N TRP A 139 -10.30 -46.44 20.08
CA TRP A 139 -10.68 -46.75 18.71
C TRP A 139 -11.92 -47.64 18.63
N GLN A 140 -12.02 -48.67 19.50
CA GLN A 140 -13.21 -49.51 19.60
C GLN A 140 -14.45 -48.72 20.03
N ARG A 141 -14.33 -47.78 20.99
CA ARG A 141 -15.42 -46.89 21.39
C ARG A 141 -15.87 -45.97 20.25
N VAL A 142 -14.92 -45.40 19.50
CA VAL A 142 -15.22 -44.58 18.32
C VAL A 142 -15.96 -45.38 17.26
N LEU A 143 -15.48 -46.59 16.95
CA LEU A 143 -16.14 -47.48 15.99
C LEU A 143 -17.55 -47.90 16.43
N ALA A 144 -17.77 -48.09 17.74
CA ALA A 144 -19.09 -48.41 18.29
C ALA A 144 -20.11 -47.24 18.17
N MET A 145 -19.63 -46.00 18.06
CA MET A 145 -20.48 -44.82 17.83
C MET A 145 -20.89 -44.66 16.36
N LEU A 146 -20.25 -45.37 15.42
CA LEU A 146 -20.54 -45.27 13.99
C LEU A 146 -21.78 -46.09 13.62
N ARG A 147 -22.57 -45.56 12.68
CA ARG A 147 -23.75 -46.25 12.11
C ARG A 147 -23.35 -47.44 11.25
N ASP A 148 -22.32 -47.27 10.42
CA ASP A 148 -21.73 -48.33 9.60
C ASP A 148 -20.21 -48.23 9.73
N PRO A 149 -19.52 -49.25 10.28
CA PRO A 149 -18.08 -49.19 10.50
C PRO A 149 -17.26 -49.00 9.22
N ALA A 150 -17.75 -49.45 8.06
CA ALA A 150 -17.01 -49.31 6.81
C ALA A 150 -17.04 -47.89 6.27
N THR A 151 -18.23 -47.36 5.97
CA THR A 151 -18.37 -45.97 5.48
C THR A 151 -18.06 -44.95 6.57
N GLY A 152 -18.25 -45.29 7.85
CA GLY A 152 -17.91 -44.43 8.97
C GLY A 152 -16.39 -44.19 9.10
N ARG A 153 -15.54 -45.18 8.77
CA ARG A 153 -14.07 -44.99 8.74
C ARG A 153 -13.64 -43.97 7.68
N LEU A 154 -14.28 -43.98 6.51
CA LEU A 154 -14.05 -42.98 5.47
C LEU A 154 -14.46 -41.57 5.95
N GLY A 155 -15.61 -41.45 6.65
CA GLY A 155 -16.00 -40.17 7.25
C GLY A 155 -15.09 -39.71 8.39
N LEU A 156 -14.55 -40.63 9.18
CA LEU A 156 -13.54 -40.31 10.20
C LEU A 156 -12.21 -39.87 9.58
N LEU A 157 -11.84 -40.38 8.41
CA LEU A 157 -10.66 -39.91 7.68
C LEU A 157 -10.84 -38.44 7.25
N ALA A 158 -11.99 -38.10 6.65
CA ALA A 158 -12.29 -36.71 6.30
C ALA A 158 -12.28 -35.79 7.53
N LEU A 159 -12.88 -36.23 8.64
CA LEU A 159 -12.85 -35.50 9.92
C LEU A 159 -11.42 -35.31 10.45
N GLY A 160 -10.57 -36.33 10.33
CA GLY A 160 -9.17 -36.26 10.72
C GLY A 160 -8.40 -35.23 9.88
N CYS A 161 -8.58 -35.25 8.55
CA CYS A 161 -7.97 -34.24 7.67
C CYS A 161 -8.46 -32.82 7.98
N TRP A 162 -9.75 -32.64 8.26
CA TRP A 162 -10.29 -31.35 8.69
C TRP A 162 -9.67 -30.89 10.02
N LEU A 163 -9.59 -31.76 11.03
CA LEU A 163 -8.96 -31.43 12.31
C LEU A 163 -7.50 -31.02 12.12
N LEU A 164 -6.75 -31.75 11.29
CA LEU A 164 -5.37 -31.40 10.95
C LEU A 164 -5.29 -30.06 10.23
N ALA A 165 -6.21 -29.75 9.31
CA ALA A 165 -6.28 -28.45 8.65
C ALA A 165 -6.51 -27.30 9.65
N GLN A 166 -7.42 -27.49 10.61
CA GLN A 166 -7.73 -26.48 11.63
C GLN A 166 -6.58 -26.23 12.61
N TRP A 167 -5.73 -27.24 12.85
CA TRP A 167 -4.65 -27.18 13.83
C TRP A 167 -3.24 -27.15 13.22
N ALA A 168 -3.10 -27.19 11.89
CA ALA A 168 -1.81 -27.02 11.23
C ALA A 168 -1.21 -25.63 11.59
N PRO A 169 0.09 -25.48 11.87
CA PRO A 169 1.19 -26.42 11.65
C PRO A 169 1.38 -27.51 12.73
N LEU A 170 0.43 -27.72 13.63
CA LEU A 170 0.46 -28.74 14.70
C LEU A 170 1.57 -28.50 15.73
N VAL A 171 1.93 -27.24 15.96
CA VAL A 171 2.91 -26.83 16.97
C VAL A 171 2.16 -26.39 18.23
N PRO A 172 2.02 -27.26 19.24
CA PRO A 172 1.35 -26.88 20.48
C PRO A 172 2.19 -25.84 21.23
N SER A 173 1.55 -24.79 21.73
CA SER A 173 2.18 -23.77 22.57
C SER A 173 1.25 -23.38 23.70
N LEU A 174 1.74 -23.55 24.93
CA LEU A 174 1.10 -23.06 26.16
C LEU A 174 1.70 -21.74 26.64
N ASP A 175 2.50 -21.08 25.79
CA ASP A 175 3.04 -19.76 26.07
C ASP A 175 1.90 -18.74 26.28
N ILE A 176 2.00 -17.95 27.34
CA ILE A 176 0.96 -16.97 27.70
C ILE A 176 0.77 -15.93 26.59
N GLY A 177 1.85 -15.55 25.90
CA GLY A 177 1.81 -14.67 24.72
C GLY A 177 1.02 -15.29 23.58
N ASN A 178 1.26 -16.58 23.27
CA ASN A 178 0.48 -17.30 22.26
C ASN A 178 -1.00 -17.40 22.61
N LEU A 179 -1.35 -17.75 23.85
CA LEU A 179 -2.75 -17.84 24.29
C LEU A 179 -3.45 -16.48 24.18
N ARG A 180 -2.76 -15.40 24.56
CA ARG A 180 -3.26 -14.02 24.42
C ARG A 180 -3.45 -13.63 22.95
N ALA A 181 -2.48 -13.95 22.08
CA ALA A 181 -2.57 -13.70 20.65
C ALA A 181 -3.72 -14.50 20.00
N GLY A 182 -3.89 -15.77 20.39
CA GLY A 182 -4.95 -16.64 19.89
C GLY A 182 -6.37 -16.14 20.24
N LEU A 183 -6.53 -15.38 21.32
CA LEU A 183 -7.80 -14.76 21.74
C LEU A 183 -7.93 -13.29 21.36
N ALA A 184 -6.89 -12.67 20.80
CA ALA A 184 -6.87 -11.24 20.52
C ALA A 184 -8.00 -10.78 19.56
N PRO A 185 -8.31 -11.50 18.46
CA PRO A 185 -9.40 -11.09 17.57
C PRO A 185 -10.77 -11.12 18.26
N LEU A 186 -11.01 -12.12 19.12
CA LEU A 186 -12.24 -12.21 19.89
C LEU A 186 -12.40 -11.02 20.84
N LYS A 187 -11.31 -10.63 21.51
CA LYS A 187 -11.28 -9.46 22.38
C LYS A 187 -11.54 -8.17 21.59
N ALA A 188 -10.88 -7.99 20.44
CA ALA A 188 -11.04 -6.81 19.59
C ALA A 188 -12.49 -6.63 19.12
N THR A 189 -13.14 -7.71 18.66
CA THR A 189 -14.56 -7.64 18.27
C THR A 189 -15.48 -7.41 19.46
N ALA A 190 -15.19 -8.00 20.63
CA ALA A 190 -15.99 -7.79 21.84
C ALA A 190 -15.91 -6.36 22.38
N LEU A 191 -14.78 -5.67 22.16
CA LEU A 191 -14.57 -4.28 22.53
C LEU A 191 -15.01 -3.29 21.43
N GLY A 192 -15.48 -3.78 20.28
CA GLY A 192 -15.90 -2.94 19.15
C GLY A 192 -14.74 -2.38 18.32
N GLU A 193 -13.50 -2.81 18.55
CA GLU A 193 -12.30 -2.38 17.82
C GLU A 193 -12.28 -2.91 16.37
N THR A 194 -12.93 -4.05 16.13
CA THR A 194 -13.06 -4.65 14.78
C THR A 194 -14.48 -5.14 14.52
N SER A 195 -15.00 -4.85 13.33
CA SER A 195 -16.32 -5.33 12.90
C SER A 195 -16.28 -6.77 12.38
N LEU A 196 -17.36 -7.53 12.62
CA LEU A 196 -17.52 -8.88 12.05
C LEU A 196 -17.48 -8.87 10.53
N VAL A 197 -16.57 -9.66 9.96
CA VAL A 197 -16.46 -9.79 8.50
C VAL A 197 -17.50 -10.80 8.00
N ARG A 198 -18.55 -10.30 7.33
CA ARG A 198 -19.69 -11.13 6.87
C ARG A 198 -19.26 -12.32 6.00
N ALA A 199 -18.30 -12.11 5.09
CA ALA A 199 -17.76 -13.15 4.23
C ALA A 199 -17.11 -14.31 5.03
N GLN A 200 -16.39 -13.98 6.11
CA GLN A 200 -15.75 -14.96 6.98
C GLN A 200 -16.78 -15.70 7.85
N VAL A 201 -17.81 -15.02 8.37
CA VAL A 201 -18.94 -15.67 9.07
C VAL A 201 -19.59 -16.72 8.17
N THR A 202 -19.86 -16.37 6.90
CA THR A 202 -20.44 -17.29 5.91
C THR A 202 -19.52 -18.46 5.62
N GLY A 203 -18.21 -18.21 5.43
CA GLY A 203 -17.22 -19.26 5.19
C GLY A 203 -17.16 -20.27 6.35
N TYR A 204 -17.07 -19.77 7.59
CA TYR A 204 -17.10 -20.61 8.79
C TYR A 204 -18.43 -21.36 8.93
N ALA A 205 -19.57 -20.73 8.64
CA ALA A 205 -20.88 -21.38 8.71
C ALA A 205 -20.99 -22.55 7.72
N LEU A 206 -20.57 -22.35 6.47
CA LEU A 206 -20.60 -23.40 5.44
C LEU A 206 -19.67 -24.56 5.80
N MET A 207 -18.44 -24.27 6.23
CA MET A 207 -17.47 -25.29 6.65
C MET A 207 -17.99 -26.10 7.85
N LEU A 208 -18.40 -25.43 8.94
CA LEU A 208 -18.87 -26.09 10.16
C LEU A 208 -20.16 -26.86 9.91
N PHE A 209 -21.05 -26.35 9.05
CA PHE A 209 -22.26 -27.04 8.65
C PHE A 209 -21.97 -28.32 7.87
N ALA A 210 -21.00 -28.31 6.96
CA ALA A 210 -20.57 -29.49 6.23
C ALA A 210 -19.98 -30.55 7.17
N VAL A 211 -19.05 -30.17 8.06
CA VAL A 211 -18.44 -31.11 9.01
C VAL A 211 -19.47 -31.65 10.01
N GLY A 212 -20.36 -30.80 10.53
CA GLY A 212 -21.43 -31.22 11.43
C GLY A 212 -22.44 -32.15 10.76
N THR A 213 -22.75 -31.92 9.49
CA THR A 213 -23.63 -32.80 8.69
C THR A 213 -22.95 -34.14 8.38
N LEU A 214 -21.63 -34.15 8.12
CA LEU A 214 -20.85 -35.38 7.98
C LEU A 214 -20.86 -36.19 9.28
N LEU A 215 -20.60 -35.56 10.44
CA LEU A 215 -20.66 -36.19 11.76
C LEU A 215 -22.05 -36.76 12.05
N LEU A 216 -23.11 -35.99 11.80
CA LEU A 216 -24.47 -36.49 11.89
C LEU A 216 -24.69 -37.68 10.96
N SER A 217 -24.11 -37.69 9.76
CA SER A 217 -24.32 -38.77 8.80
C SER A 217 -23.69 -40.10 9.23
N ILE A 218 -22.51 -40.05 9.86
CA ILE A 218 -21.74 -41.24 10.25
C ILE A 218 -22.04 -41.74 11.66
N LEU A 219 -22.50 -40.89 12.58
CA LEU A 219 -22.83 -41.29 13.96
C LEU A 219 -24.18 -42.00 14.05
N SER A 220 -24.25 -43.01 14.92
CA SER A 220 -25.48 -43.73 15.27
C SER A 220 -26.50 -42.78 15.93
N PRO A 221 -27.81 -42.88 15.58
CA PRO A 221 -28.84 -42.08 16.24
C PRO A 221 -28.87 -42.39 17.74
N GLY A 222 -28.82 -41.37 18.59
CA GLY A 222 -28.87 -41.53 20.04
C GLY A 222 -28.96 -40.18 20.76
N PRO A 223 -29.28 -40.18 22.07
CA PRO A 223 -29.52 -38.95 22.83
C PRO A 223 -28.27 -38.05 22.91
N ARG A 224 -27.07 -38.65 22.86
CA ARG A 224 -25.79 -37.92 22.92
C ARG A 224 -25.29 -37.43 21.55
N ARG A 225 -25.94 -37.79 20.44
CA ARG A 225 -25.43 -37.50 19.08
C ARG A 225 -25.24 -36.00 18.83
N LEU A 226 -26.21 -35.17 19.22
CA LEU A 226 -26.10 -33.72 19.06
C LEU A 226 -24.97 -33.14 19.94
N VAL A 227 -24.88 -33.58 21.19
CA VAL A 227 -23.82 -33.17 22.13
C VAL A 227 -22.44 -33.57 21.60
N SER A 228 -22.29 -34.76 21.02
CA SER A 228 -21.04 -35.21 20.41
C SER A 228 -20.66 -34.37 19.19
N VAL A 229 -21.63 -33.98 18.34
CA VAL A 229 -21.34 -33.12 17.18
C VAL A 229 -20.95 -31.71 17.64
N CYS A 230 -21.78 -31.04 18.43
CA CYS A 230 -21.51 -29.67 18.87
C CYS A 230 -20.27 -29.60 19.78
N GLY A 231 -20.10 -30.57 20.68
CA GLY A 231 -18.95 -30.65 21.57
C GLY A 231 -17.63 -30.84 20.82
N LEU A 232 -17.61 -31.68 19.78
CA LEU A 232 -16.40 -31.85 18.96
C LEU A 232 -16.07 -30.58 18.16
N LEU A 233 -17.06 -29.96 17.51
CA LEU A 233 -16.85 -28.73 16.74
C LEU A 233 -16.32 -27.61 17.64
N LEU A 234 -16.94 -27.41 18.82
CA LEU A 234 -16.48 -26.41 19.79
C LEU A 234 -15.09 -26.73 20.33
N ALA A 235 -14.80 -27.99 20.66
CA ALA A 235 -13.49 -28.40 21.15
C ALA A 235 -12.37 -28.13 20.12
N VAL A 236 -12.65 -28.36 18.82
CA VAL A 236 -11.68 -28.06 17.75
C VAL A 236 -11.45 -26.55 17.60
N LEU A 237 -12.51 -25.74 17.65
CA LEU A 237 -12.41 -24.28 17.59
C LEU A 237 -11.62 -23.72 18.79
N LEU A 238 -11.96 -24.12 20.00
CA LEU A 238 -11.24 -23.70 21.22
C LEU A 238 -9.79 -24.19 21.22
N GLY A 239 -9.55 -25.40 20.71
CA GLY A 239 -8.22 -25.99 20.61
C GLY A 239 -7.27 -25.23 19.68
N LYS A 240 -7.79 -24.39 18.76
CA LYS A 240 -6.95 -23.54 17.89
C LYS A 240 -6.01 -22.64 18.69
N VAL A 241 -6.46 -22.11 19.83
CA VAL A 241 -5.68 -21.20 20.68
C VAL A 241 -4.43 -21.88 21.26
N LEU A 242 -4.43 -23.22 21.35
CA LEU A 242 -3.29 -24.00 21.83
C LEU A 242 -2.22 -24.24 20.75
N VAL A 243 -2.48 -23.82 19.50
CA VAL A 243 -1.58 -24.00 18.37
C VAL A 243 -0.92 -22.67 18.03
N LEU A 244 0.40 -22.67 17.89
CA LEU A 244 1.17 -21.48 17.53
C LEU A 244 0.67 -20.86 16.21
N GLY A 245 0.35 -19.57 16.23
CA GLY A 245 -0.09 -18.80 15.05
C GLY A 245 -1.54 -19.03 14.63
N ARG A 246 -2.34 -19.75 15.42
CA ARG A 246 -3.78 -19.90 15.19
C ARG A 246 -4.60 -19.07 16.16
N VAL A 247 -5.68 -18.50 15.64
CA VAL A 247 -6.58 -17.62 16.38
C VAL A 247 -8.00 -18.16 16.41
N LEU A 248 -8.72 -17.79 17.47
CA LEU A 248 -10.16 -17.98 17.61
C LEU A 248 -10.85 -16.64 17.30
N SER A 249 -11.55 -16.57 16.18
CA SER A 249 -12.27 -15.36 15.76
C SER A 249 -13.73 -15.34 16.22
N ALA A 250 -14.30 -14.13 16.34
CA ALA A 250 -15.69 -13.95 16.70
C ALA A 250 -16.63 -14.53 15.62
N GLU A 251 -16.25 -14.45 14.35
CA GLU A 251 -16.99 -15.01 13.21
C GLU A 251 -17.18 -16.52 13.33
N ALA A 252 -16.14 -17.25 13.72
CA ALA A 252 -16.22 -18.69 13.92
C ALA A 252 -17.19 -19.08 15.04
N LEU A 253 -17.21 -18.32 16.15
CA LEU A 253 -18.12 -18.56 17.28
C LEU A 253 -19.57 -18.19 16.94
N VAL A 254 -19.79 -17.07 16.24
CA VAL A 254 -21.12 -16.66 15.76
C VAL A 254 -21.68 -17.71 14.79
N ALA A 255 -20.87 -18.13 13.81
CA ALA A 255 -21.24 -19.19 12.88
C ALA A 255 -21.60 -20.49 13.62
N PHE A 256 -20.79 -20.91 14.60
CA PHE A 256 -21.09 -22.08 15.43
C PHE A 256 -22.42 -21.92 16.18
N ALA A 257 -22.63 -20.80 16.87
CA ALA A 257 -23.85 -20.53 17.64
C ALA A 257 -25.11 -20.58 16.76
N CYS A 258 -25.06 -20.00 15.56
CA CYS A 258 -26.16 -20.04 14.59
C CYS A 258 -26.48 -21.45 14.08
N LEU A 259 -25.51 -22.38 14.07
CA LEU A 259 -25.69 -23.73 13.57
C LEU A 259 -26.22 -24.73 14.60
N VAL A 260 -26.10 -24.45 15.91
CA VAL A 260 -26.60 -25.36 16.96
C VAL A 260 -28.10 -25.69 16.80
N PRO A 261 -29.01 -24.71 16.58
CA PRO A 261 -30.43 -24.99 16.31
C PRO A 261 -30.64 -25.80 15.02
N VAL A 262 -29.81 -25.56 13.99
CA VAL A 262 -29.88 -26.29 12.72
C VAL A 262 -29.50 -27.76 12.92
N PHE A 263 -28.42 -28.05 13.64
CA PHE A 263 -28.05 -29.44 13.96
C PHE A 263 -29.06 -30.12 14.86
N TRP A 264 -29.70 -29.37 15.78
CA TRP A 264 -30.82 -29.88 16.54
C TRP A 264 -31.93 -30.35 15.58
N LEU A 265 -32.36 -29.55 14.61
CA LEU A 265 -33.37 -29.95 13.62
C LEU A 265 -32.94 -31.16 12.78
N LEU A 266 -31.67 -31.22 12.37
CA LEU A 266 -31.14 -32.27 11.50
C LEU A 266 -30.85 -33.60 12.23
N ARG A 267 -30.79 -33.63 13.56
CA ARG A 267 -30.36 -34.80 14.35
C ARG A 267 -31.10 -36.09 14.05
N ASN A 268 -32.38 -36.01 13.69
CA ASN A 268 -33.24 -37.16 13.40
C ASN A 268 -33.55 -37.35 11.90
N VAL A 269 -32.84 -36.64 11.03
CA VAL A 269 -32.99 -36.78 9.58
C VAL A 269 -32.33 -38.07 9.11
N SER A 270 -32.97 -38.76 8.15
CA SER A 270 -32.45 -40.02 7.62
C SER A 270 -31.14 -39.81 6.85
N PRO A 271 -30.18 -40.76 6.90
CA PRO A 271 -28.88 -40.65 6.25
C PRO A 271 -28.92 -40.27 4.77
N ARG A 272 -29.92 -40.71 4.01
CA ARG A 272 -30.08 -40.36 2.60
C ARG A 272 -30.19 -38.84 2.37
N TYR A 273 -30.88 -38.12 3.24
CA TYR A 273 -31.07 -36.68 3.10
C TYR A 273 -29.87 -35.92 3.64
N LEU A 274 -29.28 -36.37 4.76
CA LEU A 274 -28.04 -35.79 5.26
C LEU A 274 -26.91 -35.90 4.24
N ARG A 275 -26.85 -36.97 3.44
CA ARG A 275 -25.89 -37.11 2.33
C ARG A 275 -26.09 -36.05 1.24
N TRP A 276 -27.34 -35.76 0.84
CA TRP A 276 -27.63 -34.69 -0.11
C TRP A 276 -27.35 -33.30 0.48
N THR A 277 -27.71 -33.08 1.75
CA THR A 277 -27.39 -31.84 2.47
C THR A 277 -25.88 -31.63 2.55
N LEU A 278 -25.11 -32.68 2.82
CA LEU A 278 -23.65 -32.63 2.83
C LEU A 278 -23.08 -32.31 1.45
N LEU A 279 -23.61 -32.92 0.38
CA LEU A 279 -23.18 -32.61 -0.99
C LEU A 279 -23.34 -31.12 -1.29
N LEU A 280 -24.53 -30.58 -0.99
CA LEU A 280 -24.85 -29.17 -1.24
C LEU A 280 -24.00 -28.24 -0.37
N SER A 281 -23.74 -28.58 0.89
CA SER A 281 -22.92 -27.74 1.76
C SER A 281 -21.44 -27.77 1.39
N LEU A 282 -20.91 -28.91 0.93
CA LEU A 282 -19.54 -29.00 0.41
C LEU A 282 -19.40 -28.19 -0.89
N LEU A 283 -20.38 -28.27 -1.80
CA LEU A 283 -20.39 -27.47 -3.02
C LEU A 283 -20.48 -25.97 -2.71
N ALA A 284 -21.38 -25.58 -1.81
CA ALA A 284 -21.52 -24.19 -1.40
C ALA A 284 -20.25 -23.66 -0.72
N TYR A 285 -19.63 -24.46 0.15
CA TYR A 285 -18.34 -24.12 0.77
C TYR A 285 -17.24 -23.94 -0.28
N GLN A 286 -17.10 -24.87 -1.22
CA GLN A 286 -16.06 -24.79 -2.27
C GLN A 286 -16.27 -23.60 -3.21
N ILE A 287 -17.53 -23.31 -3.60
CA ILE A 287 -17.84 -22.16 -4.44
C ILE A 287 -17.59 -20.87 -3.67
N HIS A 288 -18.05 -20.76 -2.42
CA HIS A 288 -17.81 -19.58 -1.58
C HIS A 288 -16.32 -19.33 -1.40
N ASP A 289 -15.56 -20.38 -1.06
CA ASP A 289 -14.12 -20.28 -0.89
C ASP A 289 -13.42 -19.90 -2.20
N ALA A 290 -13.76 -20.51 -3.33
CA ALA A 290 -13.16 -20.19 -4.62
C ALA A 290 -13.53 -18.77 -5.11
N LEU A 291 -14.71 -18.25 -4.78
CA LEU A 291 -15.21 -16.98 -5.32
C LEU A 291 -14.91 -15.75 -4.43
N LEU A 292 -14.46 -15.94 -3.20
CA LEU A 292 -14.11 -14.83 -2.32
C LEU A 292 -12.81 -14.15 -2.78
N PRO A 293 -12.72 -12.82 -2.90
CA PRO A 293 -11.45 -12.13 -3.15
C PRO A 293 -10.39 -12.45 -2.08
N GLY A 294 -9.12 -12.42 -2.47
CA GLY A 294 -7.99 -12.46 -1.54
C GLY A 294 -7.96 -11.22 -0.64
N SER A 295 -7.52 -11.38 0.62
CA SER A 295 -7.68 -10.34 1.66
C SER A 295 -6.64 -9.21 1.64
N SER A 296 -5.61 -9.30 0.80
CA SER A 296 -4.43 -8.40 0.87
C SER A 296 -3.78 -8.15 -0.48
N ASP A 297 -3.79 -9.17 -1.33
CA ASP A 297 -3.40 -9.07 -2.72
C ASP A 297 -4.64 -9.16 -3.59
N THR A 298 -4.56 -8.56 -4.75
CA THR A 298 -5.69 -8.28 -5.63
C THR A 298 -5.30 -8.33 -7.10
N ALA A 299 -4.03 -8.67 -7.38
CA ALA A 299 -3.60 -9.06 -8.70
C ALA A 299 -4.43 -10.24 -9.22
N LEU A 300 -4.83 -10.15 -10.48
CA LEU A 300 -5.35 -11.29 -11.23
C LEU A 300 -4.16 -12.13 -11.69
N ARG A 301 -4.29 -13.45 -11.60
CA ARG A 301 -3.22 -14.39 -11.94
C ARG A 301 -3.72 -15.45 -12.90
N THR A 302 -2.90 -15.78 -13.88
CA THR A 302 -3.14 -16.94 -14.73
C THR A 302 -2.96 -18.23 -13.93
N VAL A 303 -3.68 -19.29 -14.32
CA VAL A 303 -3.55 -20.63 -13.72
C VAL A 303 -2.09 -21.08 -13.68
N ASN A 304 -1.58 -21.40 -12.50
CA ASN A 304 -0.31 -22.08 -12.36
C ASN A 304 -0.44 -23.53 -12.83
N TRP A 305 0.22 -23.84 -13.94
CA TRP A 305 0.23 -25.19 -14.52
C TRP A 305 1.31 -26.10 -13.93
N ILE A 306 2.19 -25.58 -13.08
CA ILE A 306 3.30 -26.33 -12.50
C ILE A 306 2.86 -26.91 -11.14
N PRO A 307 2.67 -28.24 -11.02
CA PRO A 307 2.20 -28.85 -9.78
C PRO A 307 3.07 -28.50 -8.57
N PHE A 308 2.44 -28.26 -7.43
CA PHE A 308 2.99 -27.91 -6.13
C PHE A 308 3.86 -26.65 -6.05
N ARG A 309 4.03 -25.87 -7.13
CA ARG A 309 4.89 -24.67 -7.13
C ARG A 309 4.48 -23.66 -6.05
N GLY A 310 3.18 -23.41 -5.85
CA GLY A 310 2.67 -22.49 -4.83
C GLY A 310 2.71 -23.04 -3.40
N HIS A 311 2.88 -24.35 -3.24
CA HIS A 311 2.80 -25.04 -1.93
C HIS A 311 4.19 -25.44 -1.40
N ILE A 312 5.23 -25.38 -2.23
CA ILE A 312 6.63 -25.66 -1.86
C ILE A 312 7.21 -24.44 -1.13
N ASN A 313 7.97 -24.68 -0.05
CA ASN A 313 8.59 -23.66 0.83
C ASN A 313 7.64 -22.79 1.68
N SER A 314 6.35 -23.15 1.86
CA SER A 314 5.47 -22.43 2.79
C SER A 314 4.62 -23.34 3.67
N VAL A 315 4.49 -22.97 4.95
CA VAL A 315 3.59 -23.64 5.90
C VAL A 315 2.13 -23.48 5.46
N TYR A 316 1.78 -22.33 4.89
CA TYR A 316 0.45 -22.05 4.34
C TYR A 316 0.09 -22.99 3.18
N GLY A 317 1.06 -23.40 2.35
CA GLY A 317 0.85 -24.39 1.30
C GLY A 317 0.39 -25.74 1.86
N VAL A 318 1.04 -26.24 2.93
CA VAL A 318 0.63 -27.48 3.60
C VAL A 318 -0.77 -27.36 4.19
N VAL A 319 -1.12 -26.20 4.75
CA VAL A 319 -2.48 -25.92 5.26
C VAL A 319 -3.50 -25.98 4.13
N ASN A 320 -3.26 -25.29 3.02
CA ASN A 320 -4.16 -25.28 1.85
C ASN A 320 -4.39 -26.70 1.30
N LEU A 321 -3.33 -27.51 1.21
CA LEU A 321 -3.46 -28.92 0.81
C LEU A 321 -4.38 -29.70 1.75
N LEU A 322 -4.24 -29.52 3.07
CA LEU A 322 -5.11 -30.19 4.04
C LEU A 322 -6.56 -29.70 3.96
N GLU A 323 -6.77 -28.40 3.77
CA GLU A 323 -8.07 -27.76 3.57
C GLU A 323 -8.78 -28.29 2.31
N THR A 324 -8.04 -28.48 1.22
CA THR A 324 -8.58 -29.08 0.00
C THR A 324 -8.87 -30.58 0.19
N VAL A 325 -7.93 -31.36 0.71
CA VAL A 325 -8.05 -32.83 0.81
C VAL A 325 -9.28 -33.27 1.62
N TRP A 326 -9.59 -32.63 2.75
CA TRP A 326 -10.71 -33.08 3.60
C TRP A 326 -12.07 -32.94 2.90
N VAL A 327 -12.27 -31.86 2.12
CA VAL A 327 -13.50 -31.60 1.35
C VAL A 327 -13.74 -32.74 0.36
N PHE A 328 -12.70 -33.14 -0.36
CA PHE A 328 -12.82 -34.16 -1.41
C PHE A 328 -12.85 -35.60 -0.86
N ILE A 329 -12.28 -35.88 0.32
CA ILE A 329 -12.52 -37.14 1.04
C ILE A 329 -13.96 -37.19 1.56
N ALA A 330 -14.50 -36.08 2.07
CA ALA A 330 -15.91 -35.99 2.45
C ALA A 330 -16.84 -36.16 1.23
N LEU A 331 -16.48 -35.59 0.08
CA LEU A 331 -17.18 -35.83 -1.18
C LEU A 331 -17.11 -37.30 -1.60
N ALA A 332 -15.97 -37.98 -1.43
CA ALA A 332 -15.86 -39.42 -1.68
C ALA A 332 -16.80 -40.23 -0.77
N TRP A 333 -17.00 -39.80 0.48
CA TRP A 333 -18.01 -40.38 1.36
C TRP A 333 -19.42 -40.17 0.81
N VAL A 334 -19.74 -38.99 0.31
CA VAL A 334 -21.04 -38.68 -0.33
C VAL A 334 -21.25 -39.59 -1.54
N THR A 335 -20.27 -39.72 -2.42
CA THR A 335 -20.41 -40.42 -3.71
C THR A 335 -20.15 -41.91 -3.64
N TYR A 336 -19.70 -42.44 -2.49
CA TYR A 336 -19.36 -43.86 -2.30
C TYR A 336 -20.41 -44.88 -2.81
N PRO A 337 -21.73 -44.67 -2.68
CA PRO A 337 -22.73 -45.60 -3.21
C PRO A 337 -22.77 -45.62 -4.75
N TRP A 338 -22.40 -44.52 -5.38
CA TRP A 338 -22.44 -44.31 -6.83
C TRP A 338 -21.12 -44.68 -7.50
N SER A 339 -20.01 -44.74 -6.75
CA SER A 339 -18.67 -45.09 -7.26
C SER A 339 -18.35 -46.60 -7.23
N ARG A 340 -19.38 -47.47 -7.19
CA ARG A 340 -19.20 -48.93 -7.04
C ARG A 340 -18.64 -49.62 -8.28
N SER A 341 -19.07 -49.23 -9.49
CA SER A 341 -18.52 -49.78 -10.73
C SER A 341 -17.31 -48.97 -11.20
N ARG A 342 -16.40 -49.60 -11.96
CA ARG A 342 -15.22 -48.91 -12.52
C ARG A 342 -15.62 -47.75 -13.43
N GLY A 343 -16.64 -47.94 -14.28
CA GLY A 343 -17.14 -46.89 -15.18
C GLY A 343 -17.77 -45.71 -14.44
N ALA A 344 -18.65 -45.96 -13.45
CA ALA A 344 -19.28 -44.89 -12.68
C ALA A 344 -18.25 -44.11 -11.83
N ARG A 345 -17.23 -44.80 -11.32
CA ARG A 345 -16.13 -44.16 -10.59
C ARG A 345 -15.27 -43.29 -11.50
N ALA A 346 -14.92 -43.76 -12.69
CA ALA A 346 -14.17 -42.98 -13.67
C ALA A 346 -14.96 -41.72 -14.11
N ALA A 347 -16.26 -41.87 -14.37
CA ALA A 347 -17.12 -40.74 -14.71
C ALA A 347 -17.17 -39.69 -13.58
N LEU A 348 -17.34 -40.13 -12.32
CA LEU A 348 -17.35 -39.22 -11.17
C LEU A 348 -15.97 -38.55 -10.94
N ALA A 349 -14.87 -39.28 -11.14
CA ALA A 349 -13.52 -38.71 -11.07
C ALA A 349 -13.32 -37.61 -12.11
N PHE A 350 -13.76 -37.86 -13.34
CA PHE A 350 -13.74 -36.88 -14.43
C PHE A 350 -14.60 -35.66 -14.09
N THR A 351 -15.81 -35.86 -13.55
CA THR A 351 -16.66 -34.76 -13.09
C THR A 351 -15.99 -33.93 -12.01
N VAL A 352 -15.38 -34.56 -11.00
CA VAL A 352 -14.64 -33.84 -9.95
C VAL A 352 -13.51 -33.02 -10.56
N ALA A 353 -12.68 -33.62 -11.42
CA ALA A 353 -11.55 -32.94 -12.06
C ALA A 353 -11.99 -31.75 -12.94
N VAL A 354 -13.05 -31.91 -13.74
CA VAL A 354 -13.56 -30.83 -14.60
C VAL A 354 -14.15 -29.70 -13.77
N CYS A 355 -14.93 -30.02 -12.72
CA CYS A 355 -15.52 -29.00 -11.86
C CYS A 355 -14.46 -28.24 -11.05
N THR A 356 -13.46 -28.92 -10.50
CA THR A 356 -12.40 -28.25 -9.73
C THR A 356 -11.49 -27.44 -10.64
N LEU A 357 -11.06 -27.99 -11.77
CA LEU A 357 -10.29 -27.24 -12.76
C LEU A 357 -11.09 -26.05 -13.31
N GLY A 358 -12.40 -26.18 -13.47
CA GLY A 358 -13.29 -25.08 -13.85
C GLY A 358 -13.36 -23.97 -12.80
N LEU A 359 -13.42 -24.33 -11.51
CA LEU A 359 -13.38 -23.36 -10.42
C LEU A 359 -12.00 -22.68 -10.29
N GLU A 360 -10.91 -23.45 -10.41
CA GLU A 360 -9.55 -22.91 -10.46
C GLU A 360 -9.35 -22.01 -11.68
N TRP A 361 -9.84 -22.41 -12.85
CA TRP A 361 -9.83 -21.57 -14.04
C TRP A 361 -10.60 -20.26 -13.83
N TRP A 362 -11.74 -20.31 -13.13
CA TRP A 362 -12.54 -19.12 -12.86
C TRP A 362 -11.86 -18.15 -11.90
N GLN A 363 -11.07 -18.66 -10.96
CA GLN A 363 -10.31 -17.83 -10.01
C GLN A 363 -9.33 -16.86 -10.67
N GLN A 364 -8.90 -17.09 -11.92
CA GLN A 364 -8.06 -16.12 -12.65
C GLN A 364 -8.75 -14.76 -12.86
N PHE A 365 -10.08 -14.72 -12.73
CA PHE A 365 -10.90 -13.51 -12.84
C PHE A 365 -11.27 -12.92 -11.48
N ILE A 366 -10.73 -13.43 -10.38
CA ILE A 366 -11.06 -13.02 -9.02
C ILE A 366 -9.82 -12.38 -8.37
N PRO A 367 -9.90 -11.10 -7.93
CA PRO A 367 -8.77 -10.40 -7.33
C PRO A 367 -8.17 -11.18 -6.15
N GLY A 368 -6.86 -11.37 -6.16
CA GLY A 368 -6.13 -11.92 -5.01
C GLY A 368 -6.13 -13.43 -4.90
N ARG A 369 -6.74 -14.12 -5.86
CA ARG A 369 -6.70 -15.58 -5.94
C ARG A 369 -5.50 -16.05 -6.75
N TYR A 370 -5.01 -17.24 -6.39
CA TYR A 370 -3.87 -17.89 -6.99
C TYR A 370 -4.35 -19.22 -7.58
N PRO A 371 -4.93 -19.21 -8.79
CA PRO A 371 -5.43 -20.42 -9.40
C PRO A 371 -4.29 -21.41 -9.63
N ASP A 372 -4.45 -22.64 -9.15
CA ASP A 372 -3.35 -23.62 -9.15
C ASP A 372 -3.84 -25.01 -9.57
N LEU A 373 -3.19 -25.60 -10.59
CA LEU A 373 -3.46 -26.97 -11.03
C LEU A 373 -3.34 -27.99 -9.89
N THR A 374 -2.49 -27.71 -8.91
CA THR A 374 -2.27 -28.55 -7.73
C THR A 374 -3.55 -28.80 -6.96
N ASP A 375 -4.37 -27.77 -6.77
CA ASP A 375 -5.59 -27.90 -5.97
C ASP A 375 -6.60 -28.80 -6.70
N ALA A 376 -6.69 -28.71 -8.02
CA ALA A 376 -7.48 -29.64 -8.83
C ALA A 376 -6.94 -31.09 -8.81
N LEU A 377 -5.62 -31.28 -8.86
CA LEU A 377 -4.97 -32.60 -8.79
C LEU A 377 -5.15 -33.25 -7.41
N VAL A 378 -4.97 -32.48 -6.34
CA VAL A 378 -5.09 -32.92 -4.96
C VAL A 378 -6.55 -33.23 -4.62
N ALA A 379 -7.49 -32.41 -5.10
CA ALA A 379 -8.92 -32.69 -4.99
C ALA A 379 -9.30 -34.01 -5.66
N THR A 380 -8.91 -34.20 -6.91
CA THR A 380 -9.24 -35.40 -7.70
C THR A 380 -8.56 -36.64 -7.12
N GLY A 381 -7.28 -36.52 -6.76
CA GLY A 381 -6.48 -37.61 -6.16
C GLY A 381 -6.99 -38.03 -4.79
N GLY A 382 -7.31 -37.06 -3.93
CA GLY A 382 -7.90 -37.30 -2.61
C GLY A 382 -9.25 -38.03 -2.70
N TRP A 383 -10.13 -37.57 -3.60
CA TRP A 383 -11.40 -38.25 -3.86
C TRP A 383 -11.20 -39.68 -4.41
N TRP A 384 -10.32 -39.84 -5.39
CA TRP A 384 -10.06 -41.12 -6.07
C TRP A 384 -9.53 -42.16 -5.08
N LEU A 385 -8.45 -41.83 -4.35
CA LEU A 385 -7.83 -42.72 -3.37
C LEU A 385 -8.83 -43.15 -2.30
N ALA A 386 -9.61 -42.20 -1.77
CA ALA A 386 -10.65 -42.48 -0.78
C ALA A 386 -11.77 -43.39 -1.33
N SER A 387 -12.12 -43.25 -2.61
CA SER A 387 -13.17 -44.07 -3.24
C SER A 387 -12.72 -45.49 -3.60
N VAL A 388 -11.44 -45.69 -3.91
CA VAL A 388 -10.87 -46.99 -4.30
C VAL A 388 -10.46 -47.82 -3.08
N TRP A 389 -10.16 -47.17 -1.95
CA TRP A 389 -9.68 -47.85 -0.75
C TRP A 389 -10.67 -48.90 -0.23
N PRO A 390 -10.22 -50.12 0.14
CA PRO A 390 -11.11 -51.20 0.56
C PRO A 390 -11.53 -51.06 2.02
N TRP A 391 -12.46 -50.13 2.30
CA TRP A 391 -13.01 -49.86 3.63
C TRP A 391 -13.72 -51.07 4.27
N ASN A 392 -14.15 -52.04 3.46
CA ASN A 392 -14.78 -53.30 3.88
C ASN A 392 -13.73 -54.41 4.10
N HIS A 393 -13.20 -54.58 5.32
CA HIS A 393 -12.27 -55.69 5.62
C HIS A 393 -12.88 -56.85 6.43
N HIS A 394 -14.19 -56.86 6.74
CA HIS A 394 -14.80 -57.88 7.60
C HIS A 394 -16.09 -58.54 7.08
N ARG A 395 -16.40 -58.44 5.78
CA ARG A 395 -17.53 -59.19 5.19
C ARG A 395 -17.14 -60.48 4.46
N GLY A 396 -15.85 -60.83 4.39
CA GLY A 396 -15.37 -61.99 3.63
C GLY A 396 -15.65 -63.37 4.25
N ASP A 397 -15.78 -63.45 5.59
CA ASP A 397 -15.88 -64.75 6.30
C ASP A 397 -17.25 -65.03 6.93
N ALA A 398 -18.13 -64.03 7.06
CA ALA A 398 -19.48 -64.23 7.63
C ALA A 398 -20.49 -64.81 6.62
N ASP A 399 -20.34 -64.52 5.33
CA ASP A 399 -21.25 -65.02 4.28
C ASP A 399 -20.95 -66.48 3.86
N LYS A 400 -19.87 -67.09 4.35
CA LYS A 400 -19.57 -68.52 4.12
C LYS A 400 -20.13 -69.45 5.21
N HIS A 401 -20.61 -68.92 6.33
CA HIS A 401 -21.21 -69.71 7.41
C HIS A 401 -22.73 -69.54 7.55
N ALA A 402 -23.36 -68.63 6.82
CA ALA A 402 -24.81 -68.41 6.85
C ALA A 402 -25.61 -69.20 5.79
N THR A 403 -24.96 -69.93 4.88
CA THR A 403 -25.60 -70.79 3.86
C THR A 403 -25.79 -72.24 4.31
N ARG A 404 -25.70 -72.51 5.61
CA ARG A 404 -25.93 -73.85 6.17
C ARG A 404 -26.67 -73.82 7.51
N ALA A 405 -27.81 -73.14 7.57
CA ALA A 405 -28.80 -73.39 8.60
C ALA A 405 -30.21 -73.06 8.09
N THR A 406 -30.94 -74.12 7.77
CA THR A 406 -32.39 -74.31 7.97
C THR A 406 -33.35 -73.35 7.26
N THR A 407 -33.84 -73.83 6.12
CA THR A 407 -35.27 -73.94 5.82
C THR A 407 -36.04 -74.51 7.03
N VAL A 408 -37.11 -73.86 7.49
CA VAL A 408 -38.42 -74.44 7.86
C VAL A 408 -39.44 -73.29 7.99
N SER A 409 -40.63 -73.53 7.43
CA SER A 409 -41.94 -72.84 7.54
C SER A 409 -42.14 -71.95 8.79
N GLY A 410 -42.79 -70.79 8.75
CA GLY A 410 -43.97 -70.42 7.98
C GLY A 410 -45.08 -70.02 8.97
N VAL A 411 -45.30 -68.73 9.19
CA VAL A 411 -46.52 -68.16 9.80
C VAL A 411 -46.69 -66.72 9.28
N ARG A 412 -47.82 -66.44 8.62
CA ARG A 412 -48.43 -65.09 8.52
C ARG A 412 -49.29 -64.88 9.77
N PRO A 413 -49.36 -63.67 10.33
CA PRO A 413 -50.40 -62.68 9.97
C PRO A 413 -49.81 -61.23 10.07
N GLU A 414 -50.42 -60.09 9.77
CA GLU A 414 -51.75 -59.67 9.37
C GLU A 414 -51.65 -58.23 8.81
N ARG A 415 -52.64 -57.82 8.02
CA ARG A 415 -52.85 -56.43 7.61
C ARG A 415 -53.53 -55.67 8.76
N GLY A 416 -53.00 -54.52 9.17
CA GLY A 416 -53.67 -53.62 10.11
C GLY A 416 -53.18 -52.17 10.00
N ALA A 417 -54.07 -51.30 9.51
CA ALA A 417 -54.11 -49.85 9.69
C ALA A 417 -52.90 -48.98 9.25
N ARG A 418 -52.95 -48.50 8.00
CA ARG A 418 -52.74 -47.06 7.72
C ARG A 418 -53.79 -46.29 8.57
N THR A 419 -53.58 -45.08 9.10
CA THR A 419 -53.33 -43.85 8.35
C THR A 419 -53.17 -42.64 9.30
N ARG A 420 -52.54 -41.58 8.79
CA ARG A 420 -52.91 -40.15 8.99
C ARG A 420 -52.23 -39.23 10.01
N ARG A 421 -51.11 -39.57 10.66
CA ARG A 421 -50.32 -38.56 11.42
C ARG A 421 -48.82 -38.42 11.11
N GLN A 422 -48.23 -39.25 10.25
CA GLN A 422 -46.79 -39.18 9.92
C GLN A 422 -46.43 -38.53 8.58
N LEU A 423 -47.42 -38.16 7.75
CA LEU A 423 -47.16 -37.56 6.43
C LEU A 423 -46.96 -36.03 6.48
N SER A 424 -47.44 -35.33 7.52
CA SER A 424 -47.21 -33.88 7.67
C SER A 424 -45.76 -33.58 8.03
N GLY A 425 -45.18 -34.27 9.02
CA GLY A 425 -43.79 -34.04 9.45
C GLY A 425 -42.70 -34.34 8.42
N ARG A 426 -43.00 -35.12 7.36
CA ARG A 426 -42.02 -35.45 6.31
C ARG A 426 -41.95 -34.37 5.22
N ARG A 427 -43.08 -33.71 4.90
CA ARG A 427 -43.13 -32.56 3.99
C ARG A 427 -42.62 -31.29 4.67
N THR A 428 -42.93 -31.06 5.94
CA THR A 428 -42.44 -29.89 6.70
C THR A 428 -40.91 -29.94 6.89
N ARG A 429 -40.33 -31.12 7.11
CA ARG A 429 -38.86 -31.29 7.20
C ARG A 429 -38.16 -31.20 5.83
N LEU A 430 -38.84 -31.53 4.74
CA LEU A 430 -38.34 -31.32 3.39
C LEU A 430 -38.37 -29.84 3.00
N LEU A 431 -39.45 -29.13 3.38
CA LEU A 431 -39.62 -27.69 3.20
C LEU A 431 -38.63 -26.90 4.05
N LEU A 432 -38.33 -27.32 5.28
CA LEU A 432 -37.30 -26.68 6.11
C LEU A 432 -35.87 -26.92 5.59
N GLY A 433 -35.59 -28.11 5.04
CA GLY A 433 -34.30 -28.40 4.39
C GLY A 433 -34.12 -27.66 3.06
N ALA A 434 -35.18 -27.56 2.26
CA ALA A 434 -35.20 -26.76 1.04
C ALA A 434 -35.19 -25.25 1.33
N ALA A 435 -35.83 -24.81 2.42
CA ALA A 435 -35.78 -23.42 2.87
C ALA A 435 -34.37 -23.07 3.38
N ALA A 436 -33.66 -23.93 4.11
CA ALA A 436 -32.28 -23.66 4.53
C ALA A 436 -31.30 -23.57 3.35
N VAL A 437 -31.43 -24.47 2.36
CA VAL A 437 -30.66 -24.42 1.10
C VAL A 437 -31.06 -23.20 0.26
N GLY A 438 -32.35 -22.88 0.22
CA GLY A 438 -32.89 -21.69 -0.44
C GLY A 438 -32.44 -20.39 0.23
N SER A 439 -32.32 -20.34 1.56
CA SER A 439 -31.79 -19.20 2.31
C SER A 439 -30.33 -18.96 2.01
N VAL A 440 -29.52 -20.03 1.90
CA VAL A 440 -28.12 -19.93 1.50
C VAL A 440 -28.00 -19.46 0.05
N LEU A 441 -28.76 -20.04 -0.89
CA LEU A 441 -28.76 -19.60 -2.30
C LEU A 441 -29.31 -18.20 -2.51
N VAL A 442 -30.32 -17.78 -1.74
CA VAL A 442 -30.88 -16.41 -1.75
C VAL A 442 -29.92 -15.44 -1.08
N LEU A 443 -29.18 -15.81 -0.02
CA LEU A 443 -28.12 -14.98 0.57
C LEU A 443 -26.90 -14.87 -0.37
N SER A 444 -26.55 -15.93 -1.10
CA SER A 444 -25.53 -15.90 -2.17
C SER A 444 -25.98 -15.08 -3.38
N GLY A 445 -27.26 -15.15 -3.75
CA GLY A 445 -27.86 -14.34 -4.81
C GLY A 445 -28.03 -12.86 -4.42
N LEU A 446 -28.40 -12.58 -3.16
CA LEU A 446 -28.38 -11.23 -2.59
C LEU A 446 -26.95 -10.70 -2.48
N TYR A 447 -25.96 -11.54 -2.19
CA TYR A 447 -24.55 -11.17 -2.19
C TYR A 447 -24.07 -10.76 -3.60
N VAL A 448 -24.47 -11.48 -4.66
CA VAL A 448 -24.15 -11.08 -6.06
C VAL A 448 -24.92 -9.83 -6.48
N PHE A 449 -26.14 -9.60 -5.97
CA PHE A 449 -26.95 -8.41 -6.28
C PHE A 449 -26.59 -7.18 -5.43
N LEU A 450 -25.99 -7.37 -4.24
CA LEU A 450 -25.59 -6.32 -3.28
C LEU A 450 -24.07 -6.15 -3.16
N ALA A 451 -23.27 -6.97 -3.84
CA ALA A 451 -21.87 -6.69 -4.08
C ALA A 451 -21.82 -5.43 -4.94
N ARG A 452 -21.70 -4.28 -4.25
CA ARG A 452 -21.20 -3.04 -4.85
C ARG A 452 -19.95 -3.39 -5.63
N ASP A 453 -19.74 -2.69 -6.75
CA ASP A 453 -18.49 -2.62 -7.50
C ASP A 453 -17.29 -2.51 -6.54
N GLU A 454 -16.75 -3.64 -6.11
CA GLU A 454 -15.37 -3.73 -5.69
C GLU A 454 -14.59 -3.69 -6.99
N ARG A 455 -14.33 -2.46 -7.44
CA ARG A 455 -13.39 -2.21 -8.53
C ARG A 455 -12.15 -3.06 -8.21
N PRO A 456 -11.65 -3.89 -9.15
CA PRO A 456 -10.36 -4.53 -8.96
C PRO A 456 -9.39 -3.40 -8.59
N PRO A 457 -8.62 -3.53 -7.52
CA PRO A 457 -7.78 -2.43 -7.11
C PRO A 457 -6.79 -2.12 -8.21
N TYR A 458 -6.52 -0.84 -8.23
CA TYR A 458 -5.86 -0.20 -9.33
C TYR A 458 -4.44 -0.76 -9.49
N ALA A 459 -4.20 -1.40 -10.64
CA ALA A 459 -2.88 -1.91 -11.02
C ALA A 459 -2.49 -1.30 -12.36
N LEU A 460 -1.20 -1.02 -12.53
CA LEU A 460 -0.65 -0.62 -13.82
C LEU A 460 -0.73 -1.81 -14.80
N PRO A 461 -0.95 -1.57 -16.10
CA PRO A 461 -0.97 -2.62 -17.11
C PRO A 461 0.38 -3.36 -17.14
N SER A 462 0.34 -4.68 -17.38
CA SER A 462 1.58 -5.46 -17.55
C SER A 462 2.24 -5.09 -18.87
N ILE A 463 3.58 -5.07 -18.88
CA ILE A 463 4.38 -4.66 -20.05
C ILE A 463 3.98 -5.41 -21.32
N ASP A 464 3.68 -6.71 -21.19
CA ASP A 464 3.31 -7.58 -22.31
C ASP A 464 2.00 -7.17 -22.99
N THR A 465 1.11 -6.47 -22.26
CA THR A 465 -0.19 -5.99 -22.78
C THR A 465 -0.11 -4.62 -23.44
N LEU A 466 0.97 -3.87 -23.22
CA LEU A 466 1.10 -2.51 -23.76
C LEU A 466 1.46 -2.54 -25.25
N PRO A 467 0.83 -1.74 -26.13
CA PRO A 467 1.20 -1.71 -27.54
C PRO A 467 2.62 -1.15 -27.74
N LEU A 468 3.25 -1.48 -28.88
CA LEU A 468 4.46 -0.78 -29.29
C LEU A 468 4.13 0.70 -29.56
N PRO A 469 4.83 1.66 -28.96
CA PRO A 469 4.52 3.06 -29.14
C PRO A 469 4.89 3.52 -30.55
N THR A 470 4.11 4.44 -31.09
CA THR A 470 4.44 5.18 -32.30
C THR A 470 4.87 6.59 -31.94
N PHE A 471 5.85 7.09 -32.68
CA PHE A 471 6.43 8.41 -32.52
C PHE A 471 6.40 9.12 -33.88
N PRO A 472 5.98 10.40 -33.94
CA PRO A 472 5.93 11.13 -35.20
C PRO A 472 7.31 11.24 -35.86
N ASP A 473 8.32 11.63 -35.08
CA ASP A 473 9.67 11.94 -35.56
C ASP A 473 10.73 11.17 -34.75
N TRP A 474 10.65 9.84 -34.73
CA TRP A 474 11.64 9.03 -34.03
C TRP A 474 13.04 9.17 -34.61
N ARG A 475 14.00 9.51 -33.76
CA ARG A 475 15.42 9.58 -34.10
C ARG A 475 16.03 8.17 -34.19
N GLN A 476 16.14 7.66 -35.42
CA GLN A 476 16.68 6.32 -35.67
C GLN A 476 18.16 6.17 -35.29
N GLN A 477 19.00 7.17 -35.59
CA GLN A 477 20.44 7.09 -35.41
C GLN A 477 20.90 7.54 -34.02
N HIS A 478 21.81 6.77 -33.43
CA HIS A 478 22.54 7.16 -32.23
C HIS A 478 23.49 8.35 -32.46
N PRO A 479 23.72 9.21 -31.45
CA PRO A 479 23.03 9.21 -30.16
C PRO A 479 21.59 9.72 -30.29
N ARG A 480 20.67 9.07 -29.58
CA ARG A 480 19.27 9.49 -29.44
C ARG A 480 19.07 10.36 -28.21
N LEU A 481 19.90 10.19 -27.19
CA LEU A 481 19.93 11.04 -26.01
C LEU A 481 20.57 12.40 -26.35
N PRO A 482 20.18 13.50 -25.65
CA PRO A 482 20.87 14.78 -25.76
C PRO A 482 22.37 14.60 -25.60
N ALA A 483 23.16 15.15 -26.53
CA ALA A 483 24.60 14.94 -26.62
C ALA A 483 25.30 16.21 -27.14
N PRO A 484 26.60 16.42 -26.83
CA PRO A 484 27.35 17.55 -27.36
C PRO A 484 27.38 17.55 -28.88
N ALA A 485 26.96 18.67 -29.47
CA ALA A 485 27.11 18.95 -30.90
C ALA A 485 28.54 19.44 -31.21
N ALA A 486 28.96 19.36 -32.48
CA ALA A 486 30.27 19.85 -32.90
C ALA A 486 30.46 21.35 -32.60
N GLU A 487 29.39 22.12 -32.76
CA GLU A 487 29.35 23.55 -32.46
C GLU A 487 29.53 23.82 -30.96
N ASP A 488 28.81 23.08 -30.10
CA ASP A 488 28.98 23.18 -28.65
C ASP A 488 30.42 22.89 -28.23
N ILE A 489 31.02 21.84 -28.79
CA ILE A 489 32.40 21.44 -28.49
C ILE A 489 33.39 22.55 -28.89
N ALA A 490 33.23 23.10 -30.09
CA ALA A 490 34.08 24.20 -30.57
C ALA A 490 33.96 25.43 -29.67
N LEU A 491 32.72 25.79 -29.28
CA LEU A 491 32.44 26.95 -28.44
C LEU A 491 33.01 26.76 -27.02
N LEU A 492 32.85 25.58 -26.42
CA LEU A 492 33.44 25.25 -25.12
C LEU A 492 34.97 25.23 -25.15
N ARG A 493 35.59 24.76 -26.24
CA ARG A 493 37.06 24.81 -26.40
C ARG A 493 37.57 26.25 -26.48
N ALA A 494 36.83 27.13 -27.16
CA ALA A 494 37.22 28.52 -27.33
C ALA A 494 37.00 29.37 -26.08
N HIS A 495 35.89 29.17 -25.36
CA HIS A 495 35.44 30.08 -24.31
C HIS A 495 35.43 29.50 -22.90
N SER A 496 35.53 28.16 -22.77
CA SER A 496 35.44 27.46 -21.48
C SER A 496 36.44 26.29 -21.37
N PRO A 497 37.75 26.49 -21.65
CA PRO A 497 38.72 25.38 -21.68
C PRO A 497 38.81 24.61 -20.34
N GLY A 498 38.59 25.29 -19.21
CA GLY A 498 38.59 24.67 -17.89
C GLY A 498 37.50 23.61 -17.68
N PHE A 499 36.40 23.66 -18.46
CA PHE A 499 35.37 22.61 -18.46
C PHE A 499 35.96 21.26 -18.86
N TRP A 500 36.73 21.22 -19.95
CA TRP A 500 37.36 20.00 -20.43
C TRP A 500 38.44 19.49 -19.48
N ASP A 501 39.24 20.40 -18.90
CA ASP A 501 40.26 20.02 -17.92
C ASP A 501 39.67 19.38 -16.66
N GLN A 502 38.52 19.90 -16.20
CA GLN A 502 37.80 19.30 -15.08
C GLN A 502 37.32 17.89 -15.41
N HIS A 503 36.76 17.67 -16.61
CA HIS A 503 36.33 16.34 -17.04
C HIS A 503 37.50 15.38 -17.25
N ARG A 504 38.66 15.84 -17.76
CA ARG A 504 39.88 15.00 -17.85
C ARG A 504 40.34 14.55 -16.46
N LYS A 505 40.38 15.44 -15.47
CA LYS A 505 40.70 15.10 -14.08
C LYS A 505 39.71 14.09 -13.48
N ARG A 506 38.42 14.31 -13.68
CA ARG A 506 37.37 13.38 -13.19
C ARG A 506 37.44 12.02 -13.87
N ALA A 507 37.69 11.99 -15.17
CA ALA A 507 37.85 10.75 -15.93
C ALA A 507 39.07 9.94 -15.47
N ALA A 508 40.20 10.62 -15.20
CA ALA A 508 41.39 10.01 -14.61
C ALA A 508 41.13 9.39 -13.22
N ASN A 509 40.18 9.97 -12.46
CA ASN A 509 39.71 9.43 -11.18
C ASN A 509 38.58 8.38 -11.33
N GLY A 510 38.32 7.89 -12.54
CA GLY A 510 37.35 6.83 -12.79
C GLY A 510 35.89 7.27 -12.95
N ALA A 511 35.58 8.57 -12.94
CA ALA A 511 34.20 9.04 -13.05
C ALA A 511 33.58 8.69 -14.43
N LEU A 512 32.62 7.76 -14.42
CA LEU A 512 32.05 7.16 -15.64
C LEU A 512 31.49 8.19 -16.63
N TYR A 513 30.67 9.14 -16.18
CA TYR A 513 30.12 10.19 -17.07
C TYR A 513 31.23 10.95 -17.80
N SER A 514 32.33 11.28 -17.11
CA SER A 514 33.43 12.05 -17.72
C SER A 514 34.24 11.20 -18.72
N ARG A 515 34.42 9.91 -18.43
CA ARG A 515 35.04 8.97 -19.38
C ARG A 515 34.18 8.81 -20.63
N ILE A 516 32.87 8.65 -20.48
CA ILE A 516 31.93 8.53 -21.61
C ILE A 516 31.94 9.82 -22.45
N LEU A 517 31.87 10.99 -21.80
CA LEU A 517 31.91 12.28 -22.48
C LEU A 517 33.22 12.47 -23.27
N LEU A 518 34.38 12.19 -22.68
CA LEU A 518 35.68 12.35 -23.35
C LEU A 518 35.89 11.33 -24.46
N ALA A 519 35.45 10.08 -24.28
CA ALA A 519 35.51 9.07 -25.34
C ALA A 519 34.73 9.52 -26.60
N ARG A 520 33.64 10.26 -26.41
CA ARG A 520 32.85 10.83 -27.51
C ARG A 520 33.54 12.05 -28.14
N VAL A 521 33.98 13.01 -27.32
CA VAL A 521 34.48 14.32 -27.78
C VAL A 521 35.92 14.27 -28.28
N GLU A 522 36.70 13.33 -27.75
CA GLU A 522 38.11 13.08 -28.08
C GLU A 522 38.27 11.56 -28.33
N PRO A 523 37.84 11.03 -29.50
CA PRO A 523 37.97 9.60 -29.80
C PRO A 523 39.42 9.10 -29.66
N GLY A 524 39.60 7.98 -28.96
CA GLY A 524 40.92 7.43 -28.61
C GLY A 524 41.53 7.98 -27.31
N SER A 525 40.89 8.97 -26.65
CA SER A 525 41.38 9.50 -25.36
C SER A 525 41.15 8.56 -24.17
N GLN A 526 40.26 7.57 -24.31
CA GLN A 526 39.87 6.65 -23.23
C GLN A 526 40.09 5.20 -23.66
N ASP A 527 40.47 4.35 -22.70
CA ASP A 527 40.47 2.89 -22.87
C ASP A 527 39.03 2.37 -22.89
N LEU A 528 38.53 2.07 -24.08
CA LEU A 528 37.18 1.55 -24.30
C LEU A 528 37.01 0.12 -23.75
N GLN A 529 38.06 -0.70 -23.71
CA GLN A 529 37.97 -2.06 -23.17
C GLN A 529 37.84 -2.03 -21.64
N ALA A 530 38.63 -1.18 -20.98
CA ALA A 530 38.49 -0.94 -19.55
C ALA A 530 37.12 -0.31 -19.23
N LEU A 531 36.68 0.69 -19.99
CA LEU A 531 35.37 1.32 -19.79
C LEU A 531 34.23 0.32 -19.97
N HIS A 532 34.28 -0.55 -20.99
CA HIS A 532 33.31 -1.62 -21.18
C HIS A 532 33.28 -2.56 -19.97
N SER A 533 34.44 -2.97 -19.47
CA SER A 533 34.54 -3.88 -18.32
C SER A 533 33.95 -3.24 -17.05
N ASP A 534 34.24 -1.96 -16.81
CA ASP A 534 33.68 -1.20 -15.68
C ASP A 534 32.16 -1.06 -15.78
N LEU A 535 31.63 -0.81 -16.98
CA LEU A 535 30.19 -0.75 -17.23
C LEU A 535 29.51 -2.11 -17.00
N MET A 536 30.12 -3.20 -17.45
CA MET A 536 29.58 -4.55 -17.26
C MET A 536 29.57 -4.97 -15.78
N ALA A 537 30.48 -4.43 -14.97
CA ALA A 537 30.55 -4.67 -13.53
C ALA A 537 29.48 -3.91 -12.71
N LEU A 538 28.77 -2.95 -13.31
CA LEU A 538 27.69 -2.23 -12.62
C LEU A 538 26.52 -3.16 -12.32
N GLU A 539 26.11 -3.25 -11.06
CA GLU A 539 24.90 -3.96 -10.64
C GLU A 539 23.91 -2.96 -10.04
N PRO A 540 22.67 -2.84 -10.57
CA PRO A 540 21.67 -1.94 -10.01
C PRO A 540 21.34 -2.30 -8.55
N ASP A 541 21.49 -1.34 -7.64
CA ASP A 541 21.13 -1.47 -6.23
C ASP A 541 20.21 -0.31 -5.80
N TRP A 542 19.63 -0.38 -4.59
CA TRP A 542 18.71 0.66 -4.08
C TRP A 542 17.58 1.04 -5.06
N ARG A 543 17.73 2.15 -5.81
CA ARG A 543 16.82 2.64 -6.86
C ARG A 543 17.38 2.49 -8.28
N GLY A 544 18.59 1.97 -8.45
CA GLY A 544 19.26 1.59 -9.70
C GLY A 544 19.67 2.76 -10.61
N HIS A 545 19.25 3.99 -10.34
CA HIS A 545 19.39 5.08 -11.30
C HIS A 545 20.84 5.52 -11.48
N GLU A 546 21.68 5.37 -10.45
CA GLU A 546 23.10 5.69 -10.54
C GLU A 546 23.85 4.77 -11.52
N GLN A 547 23.40 3.52 -11.66
CA GLN A 547 23.97 2.53 -12.57
C GLN A 547 23.31 2.57 -13.97
N THR A 548 21.98 2.69 -14.03
CA THR A 548 21.24 2.71 -15.30
C THR A 548 21.63 3.90 -16.17
N LYS A 549 21.81 5.09 -15.57
CA LYS A 549 22.15 6.33 -16.29
C LYS A 549 23.46 6.24 -17.11
N PRO A 550 24.62 5.88 -16.52
CA PRO A 550 25.87 5.74 -17.28
C PRO A 550 25.83 4.57 -18.28
N LEU A 551 25.10 3.48 -18.00
CA LEU A 551 24.92 2.37 -18.95
C LEU A 551 24.21 2.83 -20.24
N ALA A 552 23.05 3.47 -20.09
CA ALA A 552 22.28 4.00 -21.21
C ALA A 552 23.08 5.04 -21.99
N LEU A 553 23.78 5.93 -21.29
CA LEU A 553 24.61 6.97 -21.90
C LEU A 553 25.78 6.38 -22.71
N ALA A 554 26.52 5.43 -22.14
CA ALA A 554 27.65 4.80 -22.80
C ALA A 554 27.23 4.00 -24.04
N TYR A 555 26.11 3.28 -23.95
CA TYR A 555 25.56 2.54 -25.09
C TYR A 555 25.19 3.49 -26.23
N ASP A 556 24.46 4.57 -25.93
CA ASP A 556 23.94 5.49 -26.93
C ASP A 556 25.02 6.43 -27.50
N TRP A 557 25.79 7.11 -26.65
CA TRP A 557 26.76 8.12 -27.11
C TRP A 557 27.96 7.53 -27.83
N LEU A 558 28.38 6.31 -27.46
CA LEU A 558 29.54 5.62 -28.00
C LEU A 558 29.15 4.45 -28.93
N HIS A 559 27.88 4.38 -29.34
CA HIS A 559 27.32 3.27 -30.13
C HIS A 559 28.20 2.88 -31.34
N ALA A 560 28.71 3.88 -32.07
CA ALA A 560 29.57 3.68 -33.25
C ALA A 560 31.01 3.24 -32.91
N LEU A 561 31.48 3.49 -31.69
CA LEU A 561 32.83 3.14 -31.24
C LEU A 561 32.91 1.72 -30.65
N TRP A 562 31.77 1.14 -30.26
CA TRP A 562 31.72 -0.23 -29.76
C TRP A 562 31.84 -1.28 -30.87
N THR A 563 32.64 -2.30 -30.62
CA THR A 563 32.64 -3.53 -31.45
C THR A 563 31.26 -4.19 -31.40
N PRO A 564 30.86 -4.99 -32.41
CA PRO A 564 29.56 -5.66 -32.40
C PRO A 564 29.29 -6.49 -31.14
N ALA A 565 30.31 -7.19 -30.62
CA ALA A 565 30.21 -7.98 -29.40
C ALA A 565 29.98 -7.11 -28.15
N GLN A 566 30.76 -6.03 -28.00
CA GLN A 566 30.58 -5.08 -26.89
C GLN A 566 29.19 -4.44 -26.95
N ARG A 567 28.75 -4.02 -28.14
CA ARG A 567 27.42 -3.42 -28.36
C ARG A 567 26.30 -4.36 -27.94
N HIS A 568 26.36 -5.62 -28.34
CA HIS A 568 25.36 -6.62 -27.95
C HIS A 568 25.33 -6.82 -26.43
N SER A 569 26.49 -7.00 -25.79
CA SER A 569 26.57 -7.17 -24.32
C SER A 569 26.06 -5.96 -23.53
N LEU A 570 26.36 -4.74 -24.00
CA LEU A 570 25.89 -3.50 -23.40
C LEU A 570 24.39 -3.32 -23.57
N LEU A 571 23.83 -3.65 -24.74
CA LEU A 571 22.39 -3.62 -24.97
C LEU A 571 21.67 -4.51 -23.95
N THR A 572 22.11 -5.77 -23.80
CA THR A 572 21.54 -6.68 -22.79
C THR A 572 21.67 -6.11 -21.37
N LYS A 573 22.79 -5.46 -21.03
CA LYS A 573 22.98 -4.83 -19.72
C LYS A 573 22.04 -3.63 -19.51
N VAL A 574 21.81 -2.81 -20.55
CA VAL A 574 20.86 -1.69 -20.53
C VAL A 574 19.42 -2.20 -20.37
N GLU A 575 19.04 -3.26 -21.09
CA GLU A 575 17.71 -3.87 -20.95
C GLU A 575 17.48 -4.43 -19.53
N ASN A 576 18.48 -5.10 -18.96
CA ASN A 576 18.42 -5.58 -17.57
C ASN A 576 18.30 -4.43 -16.56
N ALA A 577 19.07 -3.34 -16.77
CA ALA A 577 18.99 -2.15 -15.93
C ALA A 577 17.63 -1.45 -16.07
N CYS A 578 17.01 -1.47 -17.26
CA CYS A 578 15.66 -0.98 -17.47
C CYS A 578 14.62 -1.83 -16.73
N ALA A 579 14.69 -3.16 -16.86
CA ALA A 579 13.79 -4.08 -16.15
C ALA A 579 13.88 -3.86 -14.63
N TYR A 580 15.08 -3.60 -14.11
CA TYR A 580 15.27 -3.20 -12.71
C TYR A 580 14.54 -1.89 -12.38
N GLN A 581 14.63 -0.86 -13.22
CA GLN A 581 13.89 0.40 -13.01
C GLN A 581 12.39 0.20 -13.01
N VAL A 582 11.87 -0.61 -13.95
CA VAL A 582 10.43 -0.92 -13.98
C VAL A 582 10.03 -1.62 -12.68
N HIS A 583 10.78 -2.65 -12.26
CA HIS A 583 10.53 -3.35 -10.99
C HIS A 583 10.60 -2.42 -9.76
N VAL A 584 11.54 -1.46 -9.74
CA VAL A 584 11.64 -0.44 -8.68
C VAL A 584 10.39 0.45 -8.64
N ILE A 585 9.91 0.88 -9.81
CA ILE A 585 8.76 1.77 -9.96
C ILE A 585 7.45 1.03 -9.66
N THR A 586 7.28 -0.21 -10.10
CA THR A 586 6.02 -0.95 -9.97
C THR A 586 5.95 -1.75 -8.67
N ASP A 587 6.85 -2.71 -8.48
CA ASP A 587 6.65 -3.78 -7.50
C ASP A 587 7.40 -3.53 -6.19
N LYS A 588 8.64 -3.02 -6.26
CA LYS A 588 9.51 -2.88 -5.08
C LYS A 588 9.06 -1.75 -4.17
N TYR A 589 8.74 -0.60 -4.75
CA TYR A 589 8.37 0.61 -4.01
C TYR A 589 7.04 1.23 -4.44
N ALA A 590 6.42 0.78 -5.52
CA ALA A 590 5.20 1.37 -6.08
C ALA A 590 5.30 2.91 -6.19
N LEU A 591 6.37 3.37 -6.85
CA LEU A 591 6.67 4.80 -6.96
C LEU A 591 5.57 5.52 -7.74
N SER A 592 5.03 6.56 -7.13
CA SER A 592 3.90 7.32 -7.64
C SER A 592 4.36 8.63 -8.32
N PRO A 593 3.69 9.08 -9.39
CA PRO A 593 3.89 10.43 -9.94
C PRO A 593 3.59 11.58 -8.97
N TYR A 594 2.92 11.31 -7.85
CA TYR A 594 2.68 12.25 -6.77
C TYR A 594 3.80 12.29 -5.71
N ASN A 595 4.81 11.42 -5.82
CA ASN A 595 5.85 11.22 -4.80
C ASN A 595 7.25 11.57 -5.33
N VAL A 596 7.98 12.43 -4.60
CA VAL A 596 9.37 12.83 -4.88
C VAL A 596 10.30 11.69 -5.28
N TYR A 597 10.12 10.50 -4.73
CA TYR A 597 11.01 9.38 -5.01
C TYR A 597 10.98 8.90 -6.46
N LEU A 598 9.90 9.12 -7.22
CA LEU A 598 9.84 8.76 -8.64
C LEU A 598 10.76 9.65 -9.49
N TYR A 599 10.62 10.97 -9.33
CA TYR A 599 11.30 11.98 -10.15
C TYR A 599 12.59 12.50 -9.52
N ASN A 600 12.97 12.00 -8.36
CA ASN A 600 14.35 12.08 -7.86
C ASN A 600 15.22 10.96 -8.48
N SER A 601 15.28 10.94 -9.82
CA SER A 601 16.13 10.11 -10.71
C SER A 601 15.63 8.77 -11.29
N PRO A 602 14.80 7.92 -10.66
CA PRO A 602 14.33 6.67 -11.27
C PRO A 602 13.65 6.84 -12.63
N LEU A 603 12.73 7.81 -12.75
CA LEU A 603 12.02 8.05 -14.01
C LEU A 603 12.96 8.53 -15.13
N GLN A 604 13.94 9.37 -14.82
CA GLN A 604 14.95 9.83 -15.77
C GLN A 604 15.83 8.67 -16.24
N ALA A 605 16.22 7.78 -15.31
CA ALA A 605 17.01 6.59 -15.63
C ALA A 605 16.24 5.60 -16.52
N LEU A 606 14.97 5.35 -16.20
CA LEU A 606 14.06 4.55 -17.03
C LEU A 606 13.95 5.14 -18.44
N MET A 607 13.68 6.45 -18.53
CA MET A 607 13.53 7.16 -19.81
C MET A 607 14.78 7.04 -20.68
N MET A 608 15.97 7.20 -20.09
CA MET A 608 17.21 7.07 -20.83
C MET A 608 17.47 5.66 -21.32
N ALA A 609 17.25 4.64 -20.48
CA ALA A 609 17.43 3.26 -20.89
C ALA A 609 16.48 2.90 -22.02
N ALA A 610 15.22 3.33 -21.93
CA ALA A 610 14.21 3.14 -22.97
C ALA A 610 14.62 3.76 -24.30
N ILE A 611 14.99 5.05 -24.30
CA ILE A 611 15.42 5.76 -25.51
C ILE A 611 16.68 5.11 -26.10
N ALA A 612 17.65 4.77 -25.25
CA ALA A 612 18.90 4.18 -25.69
C ALA A 612 18.70 2.81 -26.36
N SER A 613 17.83 1.95 -25.84
CA SER A 613 17.63 0.59 -26.37
C SER A 613 16.57 0.48 -27.48
N HIS A 614 15.73 1.50 -27.68
CA HIS A 614 14.56 1.37 -28.55
C HIS A 614 14.91 1.15 -30.03
N GLY A 615 14.37 0.10 -30.63
CA GLY A 615 14.63 -0.30 -32.02
C GLY A 615 15.86 -1.19 -32.19
N ASP A 616 16.73 -1.28 -31.17
CA ASP A 616 17.84 -2.24 -31.11
C ASP A 616 17.47 -3.48 -30.27
N SER A 617 16.53 -3.31 -29.32
CA SER A 617 15.93 -4.37 -28.51
C SER A 617 15.07 -5.33 -29.36
N ALA A 618 15.06 -6.61 -28.99
CA ALA A 618 14.25 -7.62 -29.68
C ALA A 618 12.73 -7.45 -29.46
N ASN A 619 12.30 -6.86 -28.33
CA ASN A 619 10.89 -6.75 -27.96
C ASN A 619 10.45 -5.34 -27.52
N ASP A 620 11.39 -4.40 -27.39
CA ASP A 620 11.17 -3.02 -26.96
C ASP A 620 10.36 -2.89 -25.65
N SER A 621 10.44 -3.89 -24.77
CA SER A 621 9.70 -3.92 -23.49
C SER A 621 9.93 -2.66 -22.65
N CYS A 622 11.17 -2.19 -22.60
CA CYS A 622 11.55 -0.97 -21.89
C CYS A 622 10.80 0.27 -22.42
N MET A 623 10.74 0.45 -23.75
CA MET A 623 10.07 1.59 -24.38
C MET A 623 8.55 1.47 -24.31
N ARG A 624 7.98 0.26 -24.45
CA ARG A 624 6.54 0.01 -24.29
C ARG A 624 6.03 0.49 -22.94
N PHE A 625 6.70 0.07 -21.86
CA PHE A 625 6.37 0.53 -20.51
C PHE A 625 6.58 2.04 -20.34
N THR A 626 7.75 2.53 -20.73
CA THR A 626 8.13 3.93 -20.50
C THR A 626 7.20 4.91 -21.22
N ALA A 627 6.82 4.62 -22.47
CA ALA A 627 5.92 5.47 -23.24
C ALA A 627 4.50 5.50 -22.65
N ASP A 628 3.95 4.35 -22.22
CA ASP A 628 2.66 4.33 -21.52
C ASP A 628 2.73 5.08 -20.19
N TYR A 629 3.75 4.77 -19.39
CA TYR A 629 3.92 5.37 -18.07
C TYR A 629 4.09 6.88 -18.16
N TRP A 630 4.89 7.37 -19.11
CA TRP A 630 5.07 8.80 -19.34
C TRP A 630 3.78 9.49 -19.81
N ARG A 631 3.18 9.03 -20.91
CA ARG A 631 2.05 9.72 -21.55
C ARG A 631 0.72 9.57 -20.79
N HIS A 632 0.46 8.39 -20.22
CA HIS A 632 -0.84 8.05 -19.65
C HIS A 632 -0.87 8.05 -18.12
N ARG A 633 0.30 8.09 -17.45
CA ARG A 633 0.37 8.04 -15.97
C ARG A 633 0.99 9.31 -15.39
N VAL A 634 2.20 9.67 -15.84
CA VAL A 634 2.95 10.81 -15.31
C VAL A 634 2.41 12.15 -15.82
N LEU A 635 2.29 12.33 -17.14
CA LEU A 635 1.85 13.61 -17.71
C LEU A 635 0.45 14.04 -17.24
N PRO A 636 -0.57 13.16 -17.12
CA PRO A 636 -1.87 13.54 -16.56
C PRO A 636 -1.77 14.03 -15.11
N VAL A 637 -0.92 13.43 -14.28
CA VAL A 637 -0.68 13.89 -12.91
C VAL A 637 0.01 15.25 -12.89
N TRP A 638 1.00 15.48 -13.77
CA TRP A 638 1.64 16.78 -13.89
C TRP A 638 0.66 17.86 -14.34
N ARG A 639 -0.23 17.55 -15.30
CA ARG A 639 -1.29 18.47 -15.74
C ARG A 639 -2.26 18.79 -14.61
N GLN A 640 -2.60 17.82 -13.76
CA GLN A 640 -3.43 18.06 -12.58
C GLN A 640 -2.75 19.00 -11.59
N ILE A 641 -1.49 18.70 -11.21
CA ILE A 641 -0.77 19.45 -10.16
C ILE A 641 -0.37 20.85 -10.66
N MET A 642 0.18 20.96 -11.86
CA MET A 642 0.66 22.24 -12.41
C MET A 642 -0.48 23.11 -12.95
N GLY A 643 -1.64 22.51 -13.24
CA GLY A 643 -2.72 23.19 -13.94
C GLY A 643 -2.24 23.87 -15.22
N THR A 644 -2.73 25.08 -15.46
CA THR A 644 -2.35 25.92 -16.61
C THR A 644 -1.33 26.98 -16.27
N THR A 645 -1.15 27.29 -14.98
CA THR A 645 -0.34 28.41 -14.50
C THR A 645 0.98 27.98 -13.86
N GLY A 646 1.22 26.68 -13.76
CA GLY A 646 2.39 26.11 -13.08
C GLY A 646 2.11 25.85 -11.60
N GLY A 647 3.10 25.29 -10.91
CA GLY A 647 2.99 24.96 -9.48
C GLY A 647 3.44 23.55 -9.17
N TRP A 648 3.82 23.32 -7.92
CA TRP A 648 4.15 21.99 -7.41
C TRP A 648 3.74 21.84 -5.94
N HIS A 649 3.21 20.67 -5.59
CA HIS A 649 2.53 20.42 -4.32
C HIS A 649 3.46 20.08 -3.14
N GLU A 650 4.72 19.74 -3.39
CA GLU A 650 5.67 19.31 -2.33
C GLU A 650 6.38 20.48 -1.62
N GLY A 651 5.81 21.68 -1.69
CA GLY A 651 6.28 22.81 -0.90
C GLY A 651 7.55 23.49 -1.43
N GLY A 652 8.17 24.31 -0.58
CA GLY A 652 9.31 25.16 -0.97
C GLY A 652 10.64 24.42 -1.16
N GLU A 653 10.89 23.34 -0.42
CA GLU A 653 12.20 22.66 -0.43
C GLU A 653 12.30 21.57 -1.49
N TYR A 654 11.29 20.69 -1.60
CA TYR A 654 11.36 19.51 -2.46
C TYR A 654 11.33 19.83 -3.96
N VAL A 655 10.89 21.04 -4.32
CA VAL A 655 11.08 21.62 -5.65
C VAL A 655 12.56 21.64 -6.06
N GLY A 656 13.50 21.83 -5.11
CA GLY A 656 14.95 21.80 -5.35
C GLY A 656 15.62 20.42 -5.17
N ILE A 657 14.86 19.36 -4.88
CA ILE A 657 15.38 17.98 -4.68
C ILE A 657 14.88 17.03 -5.77
N GLY A 658 13.61 17.16 -6.15
CA GLY A 658 12.96 16.25 -7.10
C GLY A 658 12.62 16.93 -8.42
N ILE A 659 11.41 17.51 -8.47
CA ILE A 659 10.81 17.97 -9.72
C ILE A 659 11.68 19.00 -10.46
N GLY A 660 12.47 19.80 -9.75
CA GLY A 660 13.35 20.81 -10.32
C GLY A 660 14.41 20.28 -11.29
N GLN A 661 14.71 18.97 -11.26
CA GLN A 661 15.50 18.31 -12.30
C GLN A 661 14.60 17.71 -13.39
N ALA A 662 13.58 16.97 -12.97
CA ALA A 662 12.71 16.23 -13.87
C ALA A 662 11.96 17.13 -14.87
N ILE A 663 11.59 18.35 -14.45
CA ILE A 663 10.80 19.30 -15.24
C ILE A 663 11.48 19.72 -16.54
N TYR A 664 12.81 19.73 -16.56
CA TYR A 664 13.58 19.96 -17.77
C TYR A 664 14.05 18.64 -18.39
N GLN A 665 14.66 17.75 -17.58
CA GLN A 665 15.32 16.55 -18.11
C GLN A 665 14.38 15.61 -18.85
N LEU A 666 13.18 15.34 -18.31
CA LEU A 666 12.26 14.38 -18.94
C LEU A 666 11.72 14.90 -20.28
N PRO A 667 11.18 16.14 -20.38
CA PRO A 667 10.81 16.72 -21.67
C PRO A 667 11.97 16.81 -22.67
N ALA A 668 13.18 17.20 -22.21
CA ALA A 668 14.35 17.31 -23.09
C ALA A 668 14.79 15.95 -23.65
N LEU A 669 14.86 14.92 -22.80
CA LEU A 669 15.13 13.54 -23.20
C LEU A 669 14.09 13.05 -24.21
N TRP A 670 12.81 13.25 -23.91
CA TRP A 670 11.71 12.83 -24.76
C TRP A 670 11.76 13.52 -26.12
N ARG A 671 11.82 14.85 -26.14
CA ARG A 671 11.87 15.66 -27.38
C ARG A 671 13.05 15.28 -28.26
N ALA A 672 14.23 15.05 -27.68
CA ALA A 672 15.43 14.69 -28.45
C ALA A 672 15.29 13.37 -29.23
N ALA A 673 14.46 12.45 -28.75
CA ALA A 673 14.27 11.14 -29.35
C ALA A 673 12.99 11.05 -30.20
N THR A 674 11.90 11.73 -29.82
CA THR A 674 10.56 11.57 -30.41
C THR A 674 10.09 12.76 -31.26
N GLY A 675 10.73 13.92 -31.11
CA GLY A 675 10.29 15.19 -31.70
C GLY A 675 9.14 15.89 -30.96
N GLU A 676 8.55 15.26 -29.93
CA GLU A 676 7.44 15.86 -29.19
C GLU A 676 7.90 17.00 -28.27
N ASP A 677 7.48 18.23 -28.58
CA ASP A 677 7.83 19.40 -27.79
C ASP A 677 6.82 19.67 -26.67
N LEU A 678 7.11 19.13 -25.49
CA LEU A 678 6.29 19.37 -24.30
C LEU A 678 6.52 20.75 -23.68
N PHE A 679 7.65 21.42 -23.94
CA PHE A 679 7.85 22.80 -23.50
C PHE A 679 6.89 23.75 -24.23
N ALA A 680 6.66 23.51 -25.53
CA ALA A 680 5.73 24.26 -26.36
C ALA A 680 4.25 23.87 -26.16
N ASN A 681 3.96 22.62 -25.75
CA ASN A 681 2.58 22.13 -25.70
C ASN A 681 1.99 21.99 -24.29
N GLU A 682 2.79 21.90 -23.22
CA GLU A 682 2.30 21.79 -21.85
C GLU A 682 2.37 23.15 -21.11
N PRO A 683 1.23 23.84 -20.88
CA PRO A 683 1.23 25.15 -20.23
C PRO A 683 1.77 25.10 -18.80
N GLY A 684 1.50 24.02 -18.05
CA GLY A 684 2.01 23.82 -16.70
C GLY A 684 3.55 23.79 -16.61
N ILE A 685 4.22 23.21 -17.62
CA ILE A 685 5.70 23.19 -17.68
C ILE A 685 6.25 24.62 -17.87
N ARG A 686 5.61 25.43 -18.72
CA ARG A 686 5.98 26.84 -18.89
C ARG A 686 5.72 27.65 -17.63
N GLY A 687 4.55 27.50 -17.03
CA GLY A 687 4.17 28.18 -15.80
C GLY A 687 5.03 27.79 -14.59
N PHE A 688 5.75 26.67 -14.65
CA PHE A 688 6.71 26.31 -13.59
C PHE A 688 7.83 27.34 -13.43
N ALA A 689 8.23 28.03 -14.51
CA ALA A 689 9.19 29.14 -14.43
C ALA A 689 8.60 30.34 -13.68
N ASP A 690 7.32 30.68 -13.91
CA ASP A 690 6.60 31.69 -13.12
C ASP A 690 6.56 31.27 -11.64
N PHE A 691 6.24 30.00 -11.36
CA PHE A 691 6.20 29.46 -10.00
C PHE A 691 7.55 29.56 -9.30
N ALA A 692 8.64 29.19 -9.98
CA ALA A 692 10.00 29.32 -9.48
C ALA A 692 10.35 30.75 -9.08
N LEU A 693 9.85 31.74 -9.83
CA LEU A 693 10.04 33.15 -9.55
C LEU A 693 9.18 33.62 -8.38
N HIS A 694 7.86 33.45 -8.48
CA HIS A 694 6.87 34.00 -7.56
C HIS A 694 6.97 33.42 -6.15
N ARG A 695 7.51 32.22 -5.98
CA ARG A 695 7.76 31.60 -4.68
C ARG A 695 8.93 32.23 -3.90
N THR A 696 9.70 33.12 -4.52
CA THR A 696 10.84 33.78 -3.88
C THR A 696 10.38 35.00 -3.09
N ARG A 697 10.61 35.01 -1.78
CA ARG A 697 10.31 36.13 -0.88
C ARG A 697 11.24 37.32 -1.13
N PRO A 698 10.91 38.53 -0.61
CA PRO A 698 11.76 39.71 -0.74
C PRO A 698 13.18 39.57 -0.17
N ASP A 699 13.43 38.64 0.76
CA ASP A 699 14.77 38.35 1.29
C ASP A 699 15.55 37.27 0.53
N GLY A 700 15.03 36.82 -0.62
CA GLY A 700 15.64 35.79 -1.45
C GLY A 700 15.50 34.36 -0.93
N THR A 701 14.79 34.14 0.18
CA THR A 701 14.38 32.78 0.59
C THR A 701 13.04 32.38 -0.06
N TYR A 702 12.67 31.11 -0.03
CA TYR A 702 11.42 30.65 -0.66
C TYR A 702 10.21 30.68 0.29
N ILE A 703 9.01 30.38 -0.19
CA ILE A 703 7.83 30.20 0.66
C ILE A 703 8.02 29.11 1.73
N ARG A 704 7.33 29.26 2.87
CA ARG A 704 7.24 28.27 3.95
C ARG A 704 5.98 27.44 3.71
N THR A 705 6.09 26.36 2.95
CA THR A 705 4.98 25.45 2.65
C THR A 705 5.49 24.01 2.63
N GLY A 706 4.68 23.09 3.16
CA GLY A 706 5.02 21.66 3.24
C GLY A 706 6.24 21.35 4.12
N ASP A 707 6.76 20.12 4.00
CA ASP A 707 7.98 19.72 4.71
C ASP A 707 9.17 20.53 4.21
N ALA A 708 9.72 21.39 5.07
CA ALA A 708 10.90 22.18 4.71
C ALA A 708 11.75 22.63 5.91
N ALA A 709 13.04 22.72 5.65
CA ALA A 709 14.09 23.22 6.53
C ALA A 709 15.23 23.94 5.77
N TYR A 710 15.21 23.93 4.43
CA TYR A 710 16.21 24.54 3.54
C TYR A 710 15.56 25.49 2.55
N PHE A 711 15.41 26.76 2.93
CA PHE A 711 14.65 27.75 2.16
C PHE A 711 15.47 28.56 1.15
N ARG A 712 16.71 28.14 0.88
CA ARG A 712 17.62 28.75 -0.11
C ARG A 712 18.06 27.77 -1.21
N ARG A 713 17.52 26.55 -1.20
CA ARG A 713 17.86 25.52 -2.18
C ARG A 713 17.40 25.88 -3.60
N GLY A 714 18.35 26.18 -4.47
CA GLY A 714 18.08 26.47 -5.89
C GLY A 714 17.45 25.28 -6.62
N ILE A 715 16.79 25.58 -7.74
CA ILE A 715 16.19 24.59 -8.63
C ILE A 715 17.26 24.16 -9.65
N PRO A 716 17.71 22.89 -9.65
CA PRO A 716 18.91 22.49 -10.40
C PRO A 716 18.85 22.82 -11.90
N ASP A 717 17.72 22.53 -12.56
CA ASP A 717 17.57 22.73 -14.02
C ASP A 717 16.61 23.88 -14.35
N LEU A 718 16.58 24.94 -13.53
CA LEU A 718 15.79 26.14 -13.83
C LEU A 718 16.36 26.95 -15.00
N ALA A 719 17.69 27.10 -15.08
CA ALA A 719 18.33 27.83 -16.17
C ALA A 719 18.04 27.24 -17.56
N PRO A 720 18.19 25.92 -17.81
CA PRO A 720 17.85 25.36 -19.12
C PRO A 720 16.33 25.42 -19.38
N LEU A 721 15.47 25.19 -18.37
CA LEU A 721 14.01 25.37 -18.53
C LEU A 721 13.67 26.81 -18.94
N ALA A 722 14.30 27.81 -18.32
CA ALA A 722 14.09 29.21 -18.63
C ALA A 722 14.54 29.58 -20.05
N LEU A 723 15.60 28.96 -20.59
CA LEU A 723 15.99 29.13 -21.99
C LEU A 723 14.96 28.53 -22.94
N GLU A 724 14.52 27.29 -22.68
CA GLU A 724 13.51 26.60 -23.50
C GLU A 724 12.17 27.35 -23.55
N THR A 725 11.81 27.99 -22.44
CA THR A 725 10.53 28.69 -22.30
C THR A 725 10.62 30.19 -22.61
N GLY A 726 11.82 30.72 -22.89
CA GLY A 726 12.03 32.15 -23.13
C GLY A 726 11.91 33.03 -21.87
N HIS A 727 11.94 32.45 -20.67
CA HIS A 727 11.66 33.12 -19.41
C HIS A 727 12.90 33.79 -18.78
N ARG A 728 13.25 34.99 -19.25
CA ARG A 728 14.46 35.73 -18.82
C ARG A 728 14.59 35.95 -17.30
N PRO A 729 13.56 36.38 -16.54
CA PRO A 729 13.70 36.54 -15.09
C PRO A 729 14.05 35.25 -14.35
N ALA A 730 13.44 34.11 -14.73
CA ALA A 730 13.76 32.81 -14.15
C ALA A 730 15.20 32.37 -14.47
N TYR A 731 15.73 32.74 -15.64
CA TYR A 731 17.13 32.54 -15.99
C TYR A 731 18.06 33.36 -15.11
N SER A 732 17.75 34.65 -14.90
CA SER A 732 18.49 35.52 -13.99
C SER A 732 18.46 34.98 -12.55
N LEU A 733 17.29 34.49 -12.08
CA LEU A 733 17.13 33.88 -10.76
C LEU A 733 17.97 32.60 -10.61
N ALA A 734 18.07 31.78 -11.65
CA ALA A 734 18.91 30.58 -11.64
C ALA A 734 20.42 30.90 -11.57
N ALA A 735 20.81 32.14 -11.88
CA ALA A 735 22.19 32.65 -11.83
C ALA A 735 23.25 31.70 -12.45
N PRO A 736 23.06 31.25 -13.71
CA PRO A 736 24.00 30.33 -14.34
C PRO A 736 25.37 30.97 -14.61
N PRO A 737 26.44 30.17 -14.83
CA PRO A 737 27.75 30.69 -15.18
C PRO A 737 27.73 31.55 -16.45
N ARG A 738 28.42 32.69 -16.43
CA ARG A 738 28.53 33.61 -17.58
C ARG A 738 29.31 33.02 -18.76
N GLN A 739 30.28 32.15 -18.47
CA GLN A 739 31.00 31.42 -19.50
C GLN A 739 30.10 30.30 -20.02
N PRO A 740 30.07 30.04 -21.35
CA PRO A 740 29.26 28.98 -21.94
C PRO A 740 29.57 27.62 -21.29
N VAL A 741 28.58 27.02 -20.65
CA VAL A 741 28.66 25.65 -20.11
C VAL A 741 27.31 24.96 -20.27
N PRO A 742 27.25 23.62 -20.40
CA PRO A 742 25.98 22.91 -20.47
C PRO A 742 25.15 23.14 -19.21
N LEU A 743 23.89 23.53 -19.38
CA LEU A 743 23.00 23.92 -18.27
C LEU A 743 22.14 22.80 -17.72
N GLY A 744 22.17 21.61 -18.31
CA GLY A 744 21.38 20.47 -17.87
C GLY A 744 22.07 19.15 -18.18
N TRP A 745 21.60 18.09 -17.52
CA TRP A 745 22.10 16.73 -17.69
C TRP A 745 21.12 15.89 -18.53
N PRO A 746 21.56 14.94 -19.39
CA PRO A 746 22.95 14.55 -19.67
C PRO A 746 23.71 15.54 -20.56
N TRP A 747 22.99 16.36 -21.33
CA TRP A 747 23.51 17.52 -22.05
C TRP A 747 22.35 18.49 -22.33
N GLY A 748 22.45 19.73 -21.84
CA GLY A 748 21.47 20.79 -22.07
C GLY A 748 22.03 21.94 -22.92
N PRO A 749 21.24 22.98 -23.22
CA PRO A 749 21.73 24.16 -23.92
C PRO A 749 22.89 24.79 -23.16
N LEU A 750 23.82 25.43 -23.88
CA LEU A 750 24.89 26.17 -23.26
C LEU A 750 24.37 27.45 -22.61
N SER A 751 25.00 27.88 -21.53
CA SER A 751 24.68 29.15 -20.88
C SER A 751 24.88 30.35 -21.81
N GLN A 752 23.98 31.32 -21.69
CA GLN A 752 23.89 32.51 -22.51
C GLN A 752 23.84 33.74 -21.59
N ALA A 753 25.01 34.35 -21.33
CA ALA A 753 25.10 35.53 -20.46
C ALA A 753 24.22 36.70 -20.95
N SER A 754 24.03 36.83 -22.27
CA SER A 754 23.16 37.84 -22.88
C SER A 754 21.67 37.64 -22.63
N PHE A 755 21.26 36.44 -22.20
CA PHE A 755 19.85 36.14 -21.92
C PHE A 755 19.42 36.63 -20.54
N ALA A 756 20.35 36.72 -19.58
CA ALA A 756 20.09 37.33 -18.28
C ALA A 756 19.58 38.77 -18.43
N ASP A 757 18.60 39.12 -17.61
CA ASP A 757 18.06 40.47 -17.47
C ASP A 757 17.77 40.71 -15.98
N ASP A 758 18.63 41.47 -15.33
CA ASP A 758 18.52 41.79 -13.90
C ASP A 758 17.42 42.82 -13.63
N THR A 759 16.91 43.50 -14.67
CA THR A 759 15.84 44.51 -14.57
C THR A 759 14.46 43.94 -14.86
N ALA A 760 14.39 42.77 -15.50
CA ALA A 760 13.12 42.15 -15.89
C ALA A 760 12.21 41.86 -14.70
N LEU A 761 12.79 41.51 -13.54
CA LEU A 761 12.05 41.19 -12.33
C LEU A 761 11.04 42.28 -11.94
N GLN A 762 11.41 43.55 -12.09
CA GLN A 762 10.57 44.69 -11.73
C GLN A 762 9.34 44.86 -12.63
N ARG A 763 9.30 44.16 -13.77
CA ARG A 763 8.18 44.17 -14.73
C ARG A 763 7.24 42.98 -14.54
N GLU A 764 7.61 42.01 -13.71
CA GLU A 764 6.82 40.81 -13.51
C GLU A 764 5.55 41.11 -12.69
N PRO A 765 4.43 40.42 -12.96
CA PRO A 765 3.21 40.59 -12.19
C PRO A 765 3.47 40.43 -10.69
N THR A 766 2.80 41.23 -9.86
CA THR A 766 2.97 41.13 -8.41
C THR A 766 1.97 40.17 -7.76
N SER A 767 1.12 39.50 -8.53
CA SER A 767 0.19 38.48 -8.04
C SER A 767 0.05 37.36 -9.07
N ARG A 768 0.01 36.12 -8.57
CA ARG A 768 -0.19 34.93 -9.39
C ARG A 768 -1.00 33.89 -8.62
N TRP A 769 -2.03 33.37 -9.27
CA TRP A 769 -2.79 32.21 -8.82
C TRP A 769 -2.26 30.98 -9.54
N PHE A 770 -1.81 29.98 -8.77
CA PHE A 770 -1.37 28.68 -9.27
C PHE A 770 -2.53 27.69 -9.15
N ASP A 771 -3.26 27.54 -10.25
CA ASP A 771 -4.57 26.88 -10.34
C ASP A 771 -4.55 25.40 -9.96
N GLY A 772 -3.55 24.64 -10.39
CA GLY A 772 -3.49 23.20 -10.09
C GLY A 772 -3.31 22.87 -8.59
N ILE A 773 -2.53 23.68 -7.87
CA ILE A 773 -2.29 23.51 -6.42
C ILE A 773 -3.11 24.46 -5.54
N GLY A 774 -3.96 25.31 -6.13
CA GLY A 774 -4.74 26.32 -5.44
C GLY A 774 -3.89 27.23 -4.55
N LEU A 775 -2.86 27.88 -5.11
CA LEU A 775 -1.93 28.72 -4.33
C LEU A 775 -1.86 30.14 -4.90
N LEU A 776 -2.23 31.14 -4.09
CA LEU A 776 -1.99 32.54 -4.37
C LEU A 776 -0.63 32.96 -3.83
N LEU A 777 0.22 33.52 -4.70
CA LEU A 777 1.45 34.21 -4.32
C LEU A 777 1.34 35.67 -4.78
N ALA A 778 1.25 36.59 -3.81
CA ALA A 778 1.08 38.01 -4.10
C ALA A 778 2.04 38.88 -3.28
N ARG A 779 2.44 40.01 -3.87
CA ARG A 779 3.35 40.99 -3.27
C ARG A 779 2.93 42.41 -3.63
N SER A 780 3.33 43.38 -2.82
CA SER A 780 3.07 44.80 -3.11
C SER A 780 3.99 45.36 -4.21
N SER A 781 5.25 44.91 -4.25
CA SER A 781 6.24 45.21 -5.29
C SER A 781 7.32 44.11 -5.31
N TRP A 782 8.33 44.25 -6.18
CA TRP A 782 9.53 43.40 -6.16
C TRP A 782 10.68 43.98 -5.33
N GLU A 783 10.44 45.05 -4.58
CA GLU A 783 11.42 45.67 -3.68
C GLU A 783 11.65 44.85 -2.41
N ALA A 784 12.77 45.08 -1.74
CA ALA A 784 13.17 44.34 -0.54
C ALA A 784 12.24 44.57 0.68
N ASP A 785 11.48 45.67 0.72
CA ASP A 785 10.53 45.99 1.79
C ASP A 785 9.06 45.71 1.42
N ALA A 786 8.84 44.98 0.32
CA ALA A 786 7.52 44.57 -0.13
C ALA A 786 6.82 43.68 0.90
N THR A 787 5.54 43.94 1.13
CA THR A 787 4.63 42.96 1.71
C THR A 787 4.45 41.81 0.74
N PHE A 788 4.69 40.59 1.19
CA PHE A 788 4.53 39.34 0.45
C PHE A 788 3.57 38.43 1.22
N VAL A 789 2.59 37.88 0.53
CA VAL A 789 1.57 36.99 1.10
C VAL A 789 1.47 35.69 0.32
N THR A 790 1.20 34.62 1.03
CA THR A 790 0.79 33.33 0.45
C THR A 790 -0.61 32.98 0.93
N PHE A 791 -1.43 32.36 0.11
CA PHE A 791 -2.72 31.78 0.53
C PHE A 791 -2.97 30.48 -0.22
N ARG A 792 -3.38 29.42 0.49
CA ARG A 792 -3.59 28.07 -0.07
C ARG A 792 -5.05 27.65 0.02
N ALA A 793 -5.61 27.11 -1.05
CA ALA A 793 -6.93 26.49 -1.15
C ALA A 793 -6.93 25.49 -2.32
N GLY A 794 -6.19 24.40 -2.17
CA GLY A 794 -6.04 23.35 -3.19
C GLY A 794 -6.27 21.95 -2.62
N ASP A 795 -6.23 20.95 -3.49
CA ASP A 795 -6.31 19.55 -3.06
C ASP A 795 -4.97 19.06 -2.47
N ASN A 796 -5.06 18.06 -1.58
CA ASN A 796 -3.88 17.39 -1.05
C ASN A 796 -3.45 16.28 -2.02
N PHE A 797 -2.25 16.43 -2.58
CA PHE A 797 -1.70 15.53 -3.58
C PHE A 797 -0.71 14.51 -3.01
N TRP A 798 -0.83 14.13 -1.73
CA TRP A 798 0.10 13.24 -1.02
C TRP A 798 1.51 13.85 -0.85
N SER A 799 2.47 13.02 -0.43
CA SER A 799 3.87 13.40 -0.19
C SER A 799 4.01 14.50 0.86
N HIS A 800 4.93 15.43 0.67
CA HIS A 800 5.33 16.49 1.59
C HIS A 800 4.34 17.67 1.74
N SER A 801 3.08 17.50 1.35
CA SER A 801 2.00 18.48 1.55
C SER A 801 1.42 18.39 2.96
N HIS A 802 1.26 19.54 3.65
CA HIS A 802 0.66 19.65 4.98
C HIS A 802 -0.88 19.68 5.02
N LEU A 803 -1.46 19.71 6.23
CA LEU A 803 -2.90 19.84 6.49
C LEU A 803 -3.30 21.31 6.67
N ASP A 804 -3.09 22.11 5.62
CA ASP A 804 -2.99 23.57 5.67
C ASP A 804 -3.95 24.30 4.71
N GLN A 805 -5.08 23.68 4.33
CA GLN A 805 -6.03 24.35 3.42
C GLN A 805 -6.68 25.58 4.08
N GLY A 806 -6.68 26.70 3.37
CA GLY A 806 -7.06 28.01 3.88
C GLY A 806 -5.91 28.78 4.54
N ALA A 807 -4.75 28.18 4.77
CA ALA A 807 -3.65 28.84 5.45
C ALA A 807 -3.08 29.99 4.62
N PHE A 808 -2.57 31.02 5.31
CA PHE A 808 -1.89 32.15 4.71
C PHE A 808 -0.62 32.50 5.47
N THR A 809 0.35 33.15 4.82
CA THR A 809 1.53 33.73 5.48
C THR A 809 1.68 35.20 5.07
N ILE A 810 2.34 35.99 5.92
CA ILE A 810 2.58 37.42 5.69
C ILE A 810 4.03 37.72 6.04
N TYR A 811 4.74 38.34 5.10
CA TYR A 811 6.12 38.76 5.24
C TYR A 811 6.26 40.23 4.87
N ARG A 812 6.97 41.02 5.67
CA ARG A 812 7.42 42.37 5.30
C ARG A 812 8.62 42.74 6.16
N SER A 813 9.81 42.86 5.57
CA SER A 813 11.06 43.13 6.30
C SER A 813 11.23 42.20 7.53
N GLY A 814 10.95 40.91 7.30
CA GLY A 814 10.88 39.85 8.30
C GLY A 814 9.51 39.15 8.34
N PRO A 815 9.44 37.95 8.94
CA PRO A 815 8.18 37.20 9.06
C PRO A 815 7.21 37.87 10.03
N LEU A 816 5.93 37.94 9.65
CA LEU A 816 4.86 38.52 10.46
C LEU A 816 3.76 37.50 10.78
N ALA A 817 3.28 36.76 9.77
CA ALA A 817 2.38 35.61 9.94
C ALA A 817 3.05 34.37 9.36
N LEU A 818 3.27 33.35 10.19
CA LEU A 818 4.13 32.19 9.90
C LEU A 818 3.35 30.94 9.48
N ASP A 819 4.05 30.03 8.81
CA ASP A 819 3.76 28.58 8.83
C ASP A 819 4.70 27.97 9.88
N SER A 820 4.13 27.48 10.98
CA SER A 820 4.85 27.18 12.22
C SER A 820 5.46 25.78 12.25
N GLY A 821 6.48 25.59 13.09
CA GLY A 821 7.18 24.31 13.26
C GLY A 821 8.33 24.12 12.27
N LEU A 822 9.04 22.99 12.40
CA LEU A 822 10.24 22.71 11.61
C LEU A 822 10.31 21.25 11.17
N TYR A 823 10.50 21.05 9.87
CA TYR A 823 10.83 19.73 9.37
C TYR A 823 12.26 19.32 9.76
N ASN A 824 12.37 18.19 10.46
CA ASN A 824 13.65 17.63 10.84
C ASN A 824 13.74 16.14 10.53
N ARG A 825 12.73 15.39 10.95
CA ARG A 825 12.66 13.94 10.74
C ARG A 825 11.24 13.55 10.39
N TYR A 826 11.09 12.93 9.23
CA TYR A 826 9.80 12.40 8.79
C TYR A 826 9.22 11.41 9.81
N GLY A 827 7.94 11.58 10.13
CA GLY A 827 7.21 10.73 11.07
C GLY A 827 7.56 10.92 12.55
N SER A 828 8.30 11.97 12.93
CA SER A 828 8.62 12.26 14.33
C SER A 828 7.42 12.75 15.16
N GLU A 829 7.59 12.95 16.48
CA GLU A 829 6.53 13.48 17.36
C GLU A 829 6.16 14.91 16.99
N HIS A 830 7.15 15.77 16.77
CA HIS A 830 6.91 17.12 16.29
C HIS A 830 6.21 17.13 14.92
N HIS A 831 6.69 16.30 13.99
CA HIS A 831 6.13 16.25 12.64
C HIS A 831 4.65 15.85 12.65
N LEU A 832 4.29 14.70 13.24
CA LEU A 832 2.90 14.20 13.15
C LEU A 832 1.91 14.87 14.11
N ASN A 833 2.36 15.54 15.17
CA ASN A 833 1.47 16.16 16.16
C ASN A 833 1.44 17.69 16.11
N TYR A 834 2.37 18.32 15.38
CA TYR A 834 2.41 19.77 15.28
C TYR A 834 2.65 20.25 13.84
N SER A 835 3.86 20.12 13.28
CA SER A 835 4.20 20.83 12.03
C SER A 835 3.37 20.39 10.81
N TYR A 836 2.94 19.13 10.77
CA TYR A 836 2.07 18.59 9.72
C TYR A 836 0.57 18.88 10.01
N GLN A 837 0.21 19.20 11.26
CA GLN A 837 -1.17 19.40 11.71
C GLN A 837 -1.60 20.86 11.49
N SER A 838 -2.91 21.08 11.34
CA SER A 838 -3.47 22.41 11.05
C SER A 838 -3.23 23.44 12.16
N ILE A 839 -2.99 23.00 13.40
CA ILE A 839 -2.63 23.91 14.51
C ILE A 839 -1.27 24.59 14.37
N ALA A 840 -0.46 24.20 13.38
CA ALA A 840 0.74 24.93 13.00
C ALA A 840 0.48 26.00 11.92
N HIS A 841 -0.76 26.12 11.43
CA HIS A 841 -1.12 26.95 10.29
C HIS A 841 -2.16 28.02 10.66
N ASN A 842 -2.15 29.13 9.93
CA ASN A 842 -3.09 30.25 10.13
C ASN A 842 -4.48 29.91 9.57
N VAL A 843 -5.22 29.02 10.25
CA VAL A 843 -6.56 28.52 9.87
C VAL A 843 -7.54 28.60 11.05
N VAL A 844 -8.79 28.20 10.83
CA VAL A 844 -9.75 27.95 11.91
C VAL A 844 -9.69 26.47 12.32
N THR A 845 -9.66 26.17 13.62
CA THR A 845 -9.81 24.81 14.14
C THR A 845 -11.14 24.64 14.85
N VAL A 846 -11.72 23.45 14.77
CA VAL A 846 -12.97 23.05 15.42
C VAL A 846 -12.72 21.75 16.17
N THR A 847 -12.50 21.84 17.47
CA THR A 847 -12.18 20.69 18.32
C THR A 847 -13.46 19.99 18.79
N ASP A 848 -13.66 18.78 18.28
CA ASP A 848 -14.55 17.79 18.90
C ASP A 848 -13.75 16.99 19.94
N PRO A 849 -14.09 17.05 21.24
CA PRO A 849 -13.40 16.29 22.28
C PRO A 849 -13.39 14.77 22.07
N ALA A 850 -14.32 14.22 21.27
CA ALA A 850 -14.42 12.79 20.96
C ALA A 850 -13.58 12.35 19.74
N ASP A 851 -12.82 13.25 19.11
CA ASP A 851 -11.92 12.92 18.00
C ASP A 851 -10.59 12.32 18.52
N ASP A 852 -10.67 11.09 19.05
CA ASP A 852 -9.59 10.40 19.76
C ASP A 852 -9.06 9.14 19.06
N ALA A 853 -9.49 8.89 17.81
CA ALA A 853 -9.10 7.72 17.04
C ALA A 853 -7.56 7.63 16.91
N PRO A 854 -6.93 6.50 17.30
CA PRO A 854 -5.49 6.34 17.23
C PRO A 854 -5.03 6.01 15.81
N MET A 855 -3.79 6.36 15.49
CA MET A 855 -3.16 6.00 14.22
C MET A 855 -2.99 4.48 14.12
N PRO A 856 -3.46 3.85 13.03
CA PRO A 856 -3.25 2.42 12.80
C PRO A 856 -1.77 2.05 12.77
N SER A 857 -1.41 0.91 13.37
CA SER A 857 -0.04 0.39 13.36
C SER A 857 0.42 0.05 11.94
N LYS A 858 1.65 0.42 11.58
CA LYS A 858 2.25 0.12 10.26
C LYS A 858 2.67 -1.34 10.12
N THR A 859 2.93 -2.04 11.22
CA THR A 859 3.35 -3.43 11.24
C THR A 859 2.60 -4.20 12.32
N GLU A 860 2.26 -5.45 12.04
CA GLU A 860 1.56 -6.33 12.96
C GLU A 860 2.40 -6.53 14.24
N GLY A 861 1.87 -6.09 15.39
CA GLY A 861 2.55 -6.18 16.69
C GLY A 861 3.12 -4.86 17.23
N GLU A 862 3.16 -3.78 16.44
CA GLU A 862 3.50 -2.44 16.95
C GLU A 862 2.28 -1.77 17.61
N PRO A 863 2.47 -0.99 18.70
CA PRO A 863 1.37 -0.27 19.32
C PRO A 863 0.85 0.86 18.41
N SER A 864 -0.47 1.05 18.38
CA SER A 864 -1.09 2.20 17.74
C SER A 864 -0.57 3.49 18.35
N ARG A 865 -0.29 4.49 17.52
CA ARG A 865 0.23 5.78 17.98
C ARG A 865 -0.92 6.75 18.21
N VAL A 866 -0.95 7.37 19.39
CA VAL A 866 -1.89 8.47 19.67
C VAL A 866 -1.37 9.72 18.98
N ILE A 867 -2.26 10.39 18.24
CA ILE A 867 -1.96 11.66 17.57
C ILE A 867 -2.81 12.75 18.19
N ALA A 868 -2.22 13.92 18.45
CA ALA A 868 -2.88 15.05 19.07
C ALA A 868 -4.18 15.43 18.34
N ASN A 869 -5.21 15.75 19.12
CA ASN A 869 -6.45 16.33 18.61
C ASN A 869 -6.28 17.84 18.49
N ASP A 870 -5.75 18.27 17.37
CA ASP A 870 -5.48 19.68 17.08
C ASP A 870 -6.74 20.48 16.67
N GLY A 871 -7.92 19.83 16.59
CA GLY A 871 -9.15 20.40 16.01
C GLY A 871 -9.06 20.74 14.51
N GLY A 872 -8.01 20.28 13.83
CA GLY A 872 -7.65 20.68 12.47
C GLY A 872 -8.33 19.90 11.36
N GLN A 873 -7.70 19.86 10.20
CA GLN A 873 -8.22 19.19 9.00
C GLN A 873 -8.13 17.65 9.12
N ARG A 874 -8.76 16.96 8.17
CA ARG A 874 -8.63 15.51 7.97
C ARG A 874 -7.17 15.15 7.72
N ARG A 875 -6.76 13.98 8.18
CA ARG A 875 -5.38 13.47 8.07
C ARG A 875 -5.19 12.80 6.71
N VAL A 876 -4.88 13.62 5.70
CA VAL A 876 -4.65 13.22 4.28
C VAL A 876 -3.17 13.32 3.92
N GLY A 877 -2.67 12.38 3.12
CA GLY A 877 -1.28 12.38 2.64
C GLY A 877 -0.37 11.32 3.26
N SER A 878 0.94 11.42 3.02
CA SER A 878 1.90 10.33 3.25
C SER A 878 2.16 10.02 4.72
N GLY A 879 1.88 10.96 5.63
CA GLY A 879 2.09 10.80 7.07
C GLY A 879 1.17 9.76 7.73
N TRP A 880 0.06 9.42 7.09
CA TRP A 880 -1.11 8.82 7.75
C TRP A 880 -1.39 7.36 7.40
N GLY A 881 -0.45 6.68 6.73
CA GLY A 881 -0.51 5.23 6.49
C GLY A 881 -1.27 4.80 5.23
N ARG A 882 -1.70 5.74 4.38
CA ARG A 882 -2.29 5.44 3.06
C ARG A 882 -1.25 5.59 1.95
N ALA A 883 -1.26 4.64 1.00
CA ALA A 883 -0.36 4.66 -0.16
C ALA A 883 -0.71 5.79 -1.14
N ALA A 884 0.30 6.30 -1.84
CA ALA A 884 0.09 7.31 -2.88
C ALA A 884 -0.72 6.73 -4.06
N PRO A 885 -1.55 7.54 -4.75
CA PRO A 885 -2.20 7.11 -5.98
C PRO A 885 -1.18 6.77 -7.05
N LEU A 886 -1.45 5.75 -7.87
CA LEU A 886 -0.48 5.27 -8.86
C LEU A 886 -0.48 6.13 -10.14
N ASP A 887 -1.59 6.82 -10.41
CA ASP A 887 -1.76 7.82 -11.45
C ASP A 887 -3.03 8.66 -11.20
N TYR A 888 -3.39 9.51 -12.17
CA TYR A 888 -4.57 10.37 -12.11
C TYR A 888 -5.88 9.58 -11.98
N LEU A 889 -6.04 8.47 -12.70
CA LEU A 889 -7.28 7.68 -12.62
C LEU A 889 -7.41 7.06 -11.22
N HIS A 890 -6.32 6.55 -10.65
CA HIS A 890 -6.33 6.06 -9.28
C HIS A 890 -6.68 7.17 -8.28
N TRP A 891 -6.16 8.38 -8.48
CA TRP A 891 -6.51 9.54 -7.66
C TRP A 891 -8.01 9.83 -7.77
N GLN A 892 -8.60 9.83 -8.97
CA GLN A 892 -10.04 10.05 -9.17
C GLN A 892 -10.90 8.98 -8.48
N GLN A 893 -10.44 7.71 -8.45
CA GLN A 893 -11.13 6.65 -7.70
C GLN A 893 -11.11 6.89 -6.19
N GLN A 894 -10.16 7.69 -5.70
CA GLN A 894 -9.96 8.03 -4.30
C GLN A 894 -10.22 9.53 -4.02
N GLU A 895 -10.92 10.24 -4.92
CA GLU A 895 -11.11 11.70 -4.87
C GLU A 895 -11.66 12.13 -3.50
N GLU A 896 -12.66 11.43 -2.96
CA GLU A 896 -13.26 11.70 -1.66
C GLU A 896 -12.24 11.79 -0.51
N HIS A 897 -11.10 11.10 -0.63
CA HIS A 897 -10.04 11.15 0.37
C HIS A 897 -9.10 12.36 0.15
N TYR A 898 -8.63 12.57 -1.08
CA TYR A 898 -7.62 13.58 -1.42
C TYR A 898 -8.17 14.98 -1.64
N ARG A 899 -9.44 15.09 -2.01
CA ARG A 899 -10.10 16.36 -2.22
C ARG A 899 -10.22 17.10 -0.90
N THR A 900 -9.58 18.26 -0.80
CA THR A 900 -9.57 19.09 0.41
C THR A 900 -10.16 20.48 0.18
N VAL A 901 -10.52 20.81 -1.06
CA VAL A 901 -11.21 22.05 -1.38
C VAL A 901 -12.48 21.81 -2.22
N GLY A 902 -13.49 22.64 -1.97
CA GLY A 902 -14.74 22.69 -2.72
C GLY A 902 -14.62 23.67 -3.90
N GLU A 903 -15.60 24.57 -4.03
CA GLU A 903 -15.54 25.65 -5.00
C GLU A 903 -14.49 26.70 -4.56
N VAL A 904 -13.70 27.19 -5.53
CA VAL A 904 -12.75 28.29 -5.34
C VAL A 904 -13.01 29.36 -6.38
N ARG A 905 -13.16 30.59 -5.93
CA ARG A 905 -13.27 31.79 -6.76
C ARG A 905 -12.11 32.71 -6.44
N HIS A 906 -11.52 33.33 -7.45
CA HIS A 906 -10.41 34.25 -7.24
C HIS A 906 -10.45 35.38 -8.26
N GLY A 907 -9.79 36.48 -7.94
CA GLY A 907 -9.66 37.61 -8.84
C GLY A 907 -8.46 38.48 -8.50
N ASP A 908 -7.99 39.22 -9.50
CA ASP A 908 -6.97 40.26 -9.33
C ASP A 908 -7.39 41.51 -10.09
N THR A 909 -7.80 42.57 -9.39
CA THR A 909 -8.32 43.79 -10.04
C THR A 909 -8.00 45.02 -9.20
N ASP A 910 -7.57 46.10 -9.86
CA ASP A 910 -7.20 47.38 -9.24
C ASP A 910 -6.20 47.26 -8.05
N GLY A 911 -5.21 46.38 -8.19
CA GLY A 911 -4.22 46.15 -7.13
C GLY A 911 -4.72 45.26 -5.98
N VAL A 912 -5.93 44.72 -6.06
CA VAL A 912 -6.53 43.86 -5.04
C VAL A 912 -6.59 42.42 -5.54
N SER A 913 -5.86 41.54 -4.87
CA SER A 913 -5.96 40.08 -5.09
C SER A 913 -6.92 39.49 -4.07
N TRP A 914 -7.80 38.59 -4.50
CA TRP A 914 -8.75 37.96 -3.59
C TRP A 914 -9.05 36.51 -3.96
N VAL A 915 -9.40 35.71 -2.94
CA VAL A 915 -9.83 34.31 -3.06
C VAL A 915 -10.98 34.06 -2.11
N VAL A 916 -12.04 33.38 -2.57
CA VAL A 916 -13.12 32.83 -1.75
C VAL A 916 -13.12 31.32 -1.97
N ALA A 917 -12.93 30.55 -0.90
CA ALA A 917 -12.78 29.10 -0.98
C ALA A 917 -13.72 28.38 0.00
N ASP A 918 -14.37 27.33 -0.49
CA ASP A 918 -15.03 26.32 0.34
C ASP A 918 -13.99 25.31 0.85
N LEU A 919 -13.69 25.36 2.14
CA LEU A 919 -12.73 24.52 2.83
C LEU A 919 -13.41 23.36 3.57
N THR A 920 -14.72 23.19 3.43
CA THR A 920 -15.49 22.11 4.07
C THR A 920 -14.87 20.73 3.82
N PRO A 921 -14.46 20.37 2.58
CA PRO A 921 -13.86 19.06 2.31
C PRO A 921 -12.57 18.81 3.08
N ALA A 922 -11.84 19.85 3.51
CA ALA A 922 -10.63 19.68 4.31
C ALA A 922 -10.95 19.12 5.71
N TYR A 923 -12.15 19.35 6.25
CA TYR A 923 -12.50 18.97 7.63
C TYR A 923 -13.46 17.79 7.71
N THR A 924 -14.38 17.69 6.74
CA THR A 924 -15.45 16.70 6.74
C THR A 924 -15.63 16.12 5.33
N ASN A 925 -15.78 14.80 5.25
CA ASN A 925 -16.16 14.09 4.03
C ASN A 925 -17.17 12.97 4.37
N ALA A 926 -17.54 12.13 3.40
CA ALA A 926 -18.50 11.05 3.59
C ALA A 926 -18.04 9.98 4.61
N ALA A 927 -16.74 9.86 4.87
CA ALA A 927 -16.17 8.93 5.85
C ALA A 927 -16.03 9.54 7.25
N SER A 928 -16.16 10.86 7.40
CA SER A 928 -16.06 11.50 8.71
C SER A 928 -17.15 11.00 9.67
N GLY A 929 -16.80 10.79 10.94
CA GLY A 929 -17.70 10.26 11.97
C GLY A 929 -17.94 8.75 11.93
N THR A 930 -17.23 8.01 11.07
CA THR A 930 -17.31 6.53 11.00
C THR A 930 -16.31 5.81 11.91
N GLY A 931 -15.44 6.56 12.62
CA GLY A 931 -14.32 6.02 13.41
C GLY A 931 -13.01 5.86 12.62
N ASP A 932 -12.96 6.28 11.35
CA ASP A 932 -11.71 6.28 10.56
C ASP A 932 -10.74 7.38 11.02
N PHE A 933 -9.51 6.98 11.35
CA PHE A 933 -8.43 7.87 11.79
C PHE A 933 -8.11 9.02 10.82
N SER A 934 -8.20 8.76 9.51
CA SER A 934 -7.88 9.76 8.49
C SER A 934 -9.02 10.76 8.30
N ALA A 935 -10.27 10.27 8.28
CA ALA A 935 -11.47 11.06 8.06
C ALA A 935 -11.92 11.86 9.29
N ARG A 936 -11.48 11.44 10.49
CA ARG A 936 -11.76 12.09 11.78
C ARG A 936 -13.26 12.18 12.10
N SER A 937 -13.62 12.77 13.22
CA SER A 937 -15.02 13.03 13.54
C SER A 937 -15.64 14.13 12.66
N LYS A 938 -16.98 14.19 12.59
CA LYS A 938 -17.70 15.24 11.86
C LYS A 938 -17.73 16.52 12.69
N ARG A 939 -16.77 17.40 12.46
CA ARG A 939 -16.58 18.61 13.29
C ARG A 939 -17.34 19.82 12.76
N LEU A 940 -17.48 19.93 11.45
CA LEU A 940 -18.18 21.03 10.80
C LEU A 940 -18.96 20.59 9.56
N ARG A 941 -20.00 21.35 9.24
CA ARG A 941 -20.87 21.19 8.05
C ARG A 941 -20.50 22.15 6.93
N HIS A 942 -19.92 23.29 7.28
CA HIS A 942 -19.52 24.30 6.31
C HIS A 942 -18.35 25.11 6.83
N TYR A 943 -17.39 25.39 5.95
CA TYR A 943 -16.32 26.35 6.21
C TYR A 943 -15.98 27.07 4.90
N GLN A 944 -16.28 28.36 4.85
CA GLN A 944 -15.84 29.26 3.80
C GLN A 944 -14.80 30.23 4.33
N ARG A 945 -13.75 30.50 3.54
CA ARG A 945 -12.78 31.57 3.79
C ARG A 945 -12.72 32.52 2.60
N SER A 946 -12.80 33.81 2.88
CA SER A 946 -12.52 34.91 1.95
C SER A 946 -11.21 35.59 2.38
N PHE A 947 -10.21 35.56 1.50
CA PHE A 947 -8.91 36.19 1.69
C PHE A 947 -8.73 37.32 0.68
N VAL A 948 -8.42 38.53 1.14
CA VAL A 948 -8.22 39.71 0.29
C VAL A 948 -6.89 40.37 0.64
N PHE A 949 -6.15 40.81 -0.37
CA PHE A 949 -4.94 41.60 -0.21
C PHE A 949 -4.98 42.84 -1.11
N ASP A 950 -5.16 44.03 -0.52
CA ASP A 950 -4.93 45.31 -1.18
C ASP A 950 -3.44 45.65 -1.15
N ARG A 951 -2.77 45.44 -2.28
CA ARG A 951 -1.33 45.69 -2.45
C ARG A 951 -0.96 47.17 -2.32
N ARG A 952 -1.88 48.10 -2.62
CA ARG A 952 -1.61 49.55 -2.54
C ARG A 952 -1.61 50.03 -1.09
N ALA A 953 -2.63 49.63 -0.34
CA ALA A 953 -2.77 50.00 1.08
C ALA A 953 -1.94 49.10 2.02
N ASN A 954 -1.45 47.97 1.52
CA ASN A 954 -0.83 46.89 2.30
C ASN A 954 -1.76 46.31 3.39
N VAL A 955 -3.04 46.16 3.03
CA VAL A 955 -4.11 45.67 3.91
C VAL A 955 -4.51 44.27 3.48
N ILE A 956 -4.63 43.38 4.45
CA ILE A 956 -5.08 41.99 4.31
C ILE A 956 -6.41 41.86 5.06
N VAL A 957 -7.42 41.28 4.44
CA VAL A 957 -8.71 40.97 5.07
C VAL A 957 -8.92 39.47 5.02
N VAL A 958 -9.28 38.88 6.16
CA VAL A 958 -9.66 37.47 6.27
C VAL A 958 -11.04 37.39 6.88
N HIS A 959 -11.98 36.82 6.13
CA HIS A 959 -13.33 36.53 6.59
C HIS A 959 -13.57 35.03 6.55
N ASP A 960 -13.97 34.44 7.66
CA ASP A 960 -14.34 33.04 7.77
C ASP A 960 -15.78 32.91 8.20
N LYS A 961 -16.52 32.00 7.58
CA LYS A 961 -17.83 31.55 8.05
C LYS A 961 -17.78 30.06 8.29
N VAL A 962 -17.95 29.66 9.54
CA VAL A 962 -17.85 28.28 9.99
C VAL A 962 -19.16 27.85 10.61
N THR A 963 -19.67 26.69 10.18
CA THR A 963 -20.83 26.03 10.78
C THR A 963 -20.36 24.71 11.38
N ALA A 964 -20.16 24.66 12.70
CA ALA A 964 -19.82 23.45 13.43
C ALA A 964 -20.98 22.43 13.42
N GLU A 965 -20.66 21.16 13.64
CA GLU A 965 -21.68 20.11 13.79
C GLU A 965 -22.43 20.24 15.12
N ASP A 966 -21.70 20.63 16.17
CA ASP A 966 -22.20 20.87 17.52
C ASP A 966 -21.73 22.24 18.02
N ALA A 967 -22.63 23.03 18.61
CA ALA A 967 -22.33 24.36 19.15
C ALA A 967 -21.28 24.34 20.28
N THR A 968 -21.13 23.21 20.97
CA THR A 968 -20.19 23.03 22.08
C THR A 968 -18.75 22.79 21.62
N PHE A 969 -18.54 22.47 20.34
CA PHE A 969 -17.20 22.28 19.80
C PHE A 969 -16.41 23.59 19.87
N ARG A 970 -15.17 23.49 20.38
CA ARG A 970 -14.32 24.65 20.60
C ARG A 970 -13.77 25.14 19.27
N GLN A 971 -14.08 26.37 18.90
CA GLN A 971 -13.65 27.00 17.65
C GLN A 971 -12.56 28.04 17.92
N LYS A 972 -11.48 28.01 17.15
CA LYS A 972 -10.36 28.94 17.28
C LYS A 972 -9.90 29.44 15.93
N TRP A 973 -9.65 30.73 15.78
CA TRP A 973 -8.93 31.30 14.64
C TRP A 973 -7.47 31.54 15.04
N LEU A 974 -6.52 31.10 14.21
CA LEU A 974 -5.09 31.04 14.54
C LEU A 974 -4.26 32.03 13.72
N LEU A 975 -3.28 32.67 14.37
CA LEU A 975 -2.24 33.48 13.71
C LEU A 975 -0.87 33.31 14.39
N HIS A 976 0.08 32.71 13.68
CA HIS A 976 1.40 32.34 14.18
C HIS A 976 2.44 33.43 13.96
N SER A 977 3.35 33.60 14.92
CA SER A 977 4.38 34.62 14.93
C SER A 977 5.64 34.16 15.65
N GLU A 978 6.75 34.87 15.38
CA GLU A 978 8.02 34.59 16.04
C GLU A 978 8.09 35.21 17.44
N LEU A 979 7.57 36.42 17.59
CA LEU A 979 7.59 37.17 18.84
C LEU A 979 6.19 37.21 19.44
N GLU A 980 6.11 37.42 20.75
CA GLU A 980 4.83 37.53 21.45
C GLU A 980 3.95 38.64 20.84
N PRO A 981 2.69 38.34 20.46
CA PRO A 981 1.76 39.35 19.97
C PRO A 981 1.30 40.28 21.11
N GLU A 982 1.34 41.58 20.88
CA GLU A 982 0.81 42.58 21.81
C GLU A 982 -0.70 42.71 21.61
N LEU A 983 -1.49 42.66 22.69
CA LEU A 983 -2.97 42.64 22.62
C LEU A 983 -3.57 43.85 23.36
N GLN A 984 -4.54 44.52 22.74
CA GLN A 984 -5.29 45.61 23.36
C GLN A 984 -6.75 45.63 22.85
N GLY A 985 -7.68 45.09 23.63
CA GLY A 985 -9.09 44.99 23.23
C GLY A 985 -9.24 44.16 21.93
N PRO A 986 -9.91 44.65 20.88
CA PRO A 986 -10.02 43.94 19.60
C PRO A 986 -8.78 44.11 18.70
N TYR A 987 -7.74 44.79 19.17
CA TYR A 987 -6.54 45.08 18.41
C TYR A 987 -5.37 44.19 18.83
N PHE A 988 -4.54 43.83 17.86
CA PHE A 988 -3.28 43.15 18.11
C PHE A 988 -2.14 43.72 17.27
N ARG A 989 -0.91 43.56 17.73
CA ARG A 989 0.30 43.98 17.03
C ARG A 989 1.35 42.87 17.06
N ILE A 990 1.83 42.47 15.90
CA ILE A 990 2.92 41.49 15.74
C ILE A 990 4.10 42.18 15.07
N ALA A 991 5.27 42.10 15.68
CA ALA A 991 6.49 42.65 15.13
C ALA A 991 7.39 41.55 14.57
N ALA A 992 8.06 41.82 13.45
CA ALA A 992 9.09 40.92 12.94
C ALA A 992 10.29 40.84 13.90
N PRO A 993 11.11 39.78 13.87
CA PRO A 993 12.37 39.72 14.61
C PRO A 993 13.32 40.86 14.23
N HIS A 994 14.14 41.33 15.19
CA HIS A 994 15.11 42.38 14.91
C HIS A 994 16.22 41.87 13.98
N THR A 995 16.56 42.64 12.95
CA THR A 995 17.72 42.38 12.11
C THR A 995 18.77 43.47 12.36
N PRO A 996 20.08 43.14 12.45
CA PRO A 996 21.13 44.11 12.84
C PRO A 996 21.27 45.33 11.92
N SER A 997 20.73 45.30 10.70
CA SER A 997 21.00 46.30 9.65
C SER A 997 19.78 46.67 8.79
N GLY A 998 18.57 46.21 9.13
CA GLY A 998 17.39 46.35 8.27
C GLY A 998 16.18 47.02 8.94
N PRO A 999 15.25 47.60 8.15
CA PRO A 999 13.95 47.99 8.67
C PRO A 999 13.26 46.77 9.29
N ARG A 1000 12.44 47.00 10.32
CA ARG A 1000 11.66 45.95 11.00
C ARG A 1000 10.20 46.08 10.59
N GLY A 1001 9.58 44.99 10.15
CA GLY A 1001 8.16 44.96 9.83
C GLY A 1001 7.25 44.93 11.06
N VAL A 1002 6.02 45.39 10.88
CA VAL A 1002 4.92 45.23 11.85
C VAL A 1002 3.61 44.86 11.15
N LEU A 1003 2.78 44.07 11.82
CA LEU A 1003 1.42 43.72 11.44
C LEU A 1003 0.47 44.21 12.54
N ASN A 1004 -0.34 45.21 12.23
CA ASN A 1004 -1.40 45.70 13.12
C ASN A 1004 -2.72 45.07 12.67
N GLY A 1005 -3.45 44.46 13.58
CA GLY A 1005 -4.72 43.80 13.29
C GLY A 1005 -5.87 44.34 14.13
N GLN A 1006 -7.06 44.32 13.55
CA GLN A 1006 -8.33 44.60 14.20
C GLN A 1006 -9.28 43.44 13.96
N VAL A 1007 -9.89 42.95 15.03
CA VAL A 1007 -10.96 41.96 15.00
C VAL A 1007 -12.30 42.70 14.96
N LEU A 1008 -13.08 42.44 13.90
CA LEU A 1008 -14.42 43.01 13.71
C LEU A 1008 -15.51 41.99 14.04
N LEU A 1009 -15.28 40.71 13.76
CA LEU A 1009 -16.19 39.63 14.14
C LEU A 1009 -15.43 38.43 14.73
N PRO A 1010 -16.04 37.73 15.71
CA PRO A 1010 -17.21 38.17 16.45
C PRO A 1010 -16.86 39.35 17.37
N GLU A 1011 -17.81 40.25 17.62
CA GLU A 1011 -17.58 41.47 18.43
C GLU A 1011 -17.18 41.16 19.88
N ASP A 1012 -17.57 39.99 20.38
CA ASP A 1012 -17.29 39.49 21.74
C ASP A 1012 -16.06 38.55 21.79
N ALA A 1013 -15.22 38.55 20.76
CA ALA A 1013 -14.04 37.69 20.69
C ALA A 1013 -13.06 37.92 21.84
N SER A 1014 -12.51 36.83 22.36
CA SER A 1014 -11.36 36.83 23.26
C SER A 1014 -10.07 36.56 22.48
N LEU A 1015 -9.02 37.33 22.77
CA LEU A 1015 -7.69 37.20 22.18
C LEU A 1015 -6.71 36.67 23.21
N THR A 1016 -5.99 35.60 22.86
CA THR A 1016 -4.99 34.98 23.74
C THR A 1016 -3.69 34.75 23.00
N ALA A 1017 -2.57 35.16 23.60
CA ALA A 1017 -1.22 34.82 23.13
C ALA A 1017 -0.76 33.52 23.79
N ILE A 1018 -0.33 32.53 23.00
CA ILE A 1018 0.21 31.25 23.48
C ILE A 1018 1.57 31.03 22.85
N GLY A 1019 2.60 30.82 23.65
CA GLY A 1019 3.95 30.60 23.16
C GLY A 1019 5.03 30.87 24.20
N GLY A 1020 6.27 31.00 23.72
CA GLY A 1020 7.46 31.11 24.54
C GLY A 1020 7.99 29.76 25.04
N PRO A 1021 9.08 29.75 25.81
CA PRO A 1021 9.76 28.55 26.27
C PRO A 1021 8.82 27.48 26.85
N GLY A 1022 8.69 26.34 26.16
CA GLY A 1022 7.85 25.23 26.58
C GLY A 1022 6.41 25.27 26.07
N LEU A 1023 6.04 26.28 25.27
CA LEU A 1023 4.70 26.45 24.69
C LEU A 1023 4.71 26.74 23.18
N GLU A 1024 5.88 26.76 22.54
CA GLU A 1024 6.06 27.13 21.13
C GLU A 1024 5.25 26.22 20.19
N TYR A 1025 5.24 24.92 20.51
CA TYR A 1025 4.59 23.87 19.75
C TYR A 1025 3.49 23.17 20.57
N PHE A 1026 2.79 23.97 21.38
CA PHE A 1026 1.81 23.48 22.34
C PHE A 1026 0.48 23.09 21.70
N VAL A 1027 0.08 21.84 21.89
CA VAL A 1027 -1.24 21.31 21.54
C VAL A 1027 -1.86 20.70 22.79
N ASP A 1028 -2.88 21.38 23.31
CA ASP A 1028 -3.62 21.09 24.55
C ASP A 1028 -2.80 20.88 25.82
N GLU A 1029 -2.24 19.71 26.08
CA GLU A 1029 -1.53 19.40 27.34
C GLU A 1029 -0.02 19.21 27.13
N LYS A 1030 0.45 19.20 25.87
CA LYS A 1030 1.82 18.81 25.52
C LYS A 1030 2.46 19.79 24.53
N ASN A 1031 3.71 20.16 24.80
CA ASN A 1031 4.58 20.84 23.86
C ASN A 1031 5.36 19.81 23.04
N TYR A 1032 5.28 19.87 21.71
CA TYR A 1032 5.90 18.90 20.81
C TYR A 1032 7.29 19.34 20.35
N ASP A 1033 8.17 19.71 21.27
CA ASP A 1033 9.55 20.15 20.98
C ASP A 1033 10.61 19.03 21.04
N GLU A 1034 10.19 17.79 21.28
CA GLU A 1034 11.09 16.63 21.44
C GLU A 1034 12.21 16.91 22.48
N ASP A 1035 11.80 17.34 23.67
CA ASP A 1035 12.68 17.67 24.80
C ASP A 1035 13.73 18.76 24.49
N GLY A 1036 13.35 19.80 23.74
CA GLY A 1036 14.24 20.90 23.37
C GLY A 1036 15.00 20.69 22.05
N THR A 1037 14.88 19.50 21.45
CA THR A 1037 15.66 19.13 20.27
C THR A 1037 15.25 19.95 19.04
N VAL A 1038 13.94 20.21 18.85
CA VAL A 1038 13.48 20.95 17.67
C VAL A 1038 13.94 22.41 17.74
N GLN A 1039 13.81 23.07 18.90
CA GLN A 1039 14.38 24.42 19.12
C GLN A 1039 15.89 24.48 18.90
N ALA A 1040 16.66 23.53 19.44
CA ALA A 1040 18.11 23.51 19.22
C ALA A 1040 18.48 23.36 17.73
N VAL A 1041 17.72 22.53 16.99
CA VAL A 1041 17.89 22.39 15.54
C VAL A 1041 17.47 23.66 14.81
N ALA A 1042 16.38 24.29 15.23
CA ALA A 1042 15.87 25.51 14.64
C ALA A 1042 16.85 26.66 14.75
N GLN A 1043 17.47 26.86 15.92
CA GLN A 1043 18.44 27.92 16.12
C GLN A 1043 19.63 27.79 15.15
N ARG A 1044 20.20 26.58 15.04
CA ARG A 1044 21.25 26.29 14.06
C ARG A 1044 20.79 26.51 12.61
N LYS A 1045 19.61 26.00 12.24
CA LYS A 1045 19.10 26.11 10.86
C LYS A 1045 18.64 27.53 10.52
N ARG A 1046 18.29 28.37 11.49
CA ARG A 1046 17.94 29.78 11.27
C ARG A 1046 19.12 30.53 10.69
N GLU A 1047 20.28 30.41 11.34
CA GLU A 1047 21.53 31.05 10.91
C GLU A 1047 22.01 30.51 9.56
N GLU A 1048 21.97 29.19 9.36
CA GLU A 1048 22.50 28.57 8.14
C GLU A 1048 21.55 28.69 6.93
N ARG A 1049 20.23 28.65 7.14
CA ARG A 1049 19.25 28.30 6.09
C ARG A 1049 17.97 29.14 6.10
N GLY A 1050 17.84 30.08 7.04
CA GLY A 1050 16.65 30.93 7.17
C GLY A 1050 15.42 30.21 7.70
N ALA A 1051 15.59 29.18 8.53
CA ALA A 1051 14.47 28.50 9.19
C ALA A 1051 13.71 29.43 10.16
N GLU A 1052 12.37 29.34 10.13
CA GLU A 1052 11.45 30.23 10.85
C GLU A 1052 10.32 29.40 11.50
N PRO A 1053 10.61 28.57 12.51
CA PRO A 1053 9.58 27.73 13.12
C PRO A 1053 8.53 28.48 13.94
N GLY A 1054 8.75 29.76 14.25
CA GLY A 1054 7.91 30.49 15.19
C GLY A 1054 8.09 30.06 16.65
N ALA A 1055 7.53 30.87 17.54
CA ALA A 1055 7.51 30.59 18.98
C ALA A 1055 6.20 30.97 19.66
N TRP A 1056 5.30 31.66 18.94
CA TRP A 1056 4.05 32.18 19.47
C TRP A 1056 2.90 32.04 18.47
N ARG A 1057 1.68 31.99 18.99
CA ARG A 1057 0.46 32.16 18.20
C ARG A 1057 -0.57 32.99 18.97
N LEU A 1058 -1.34 33.76 18.22
CA LEU A 1058 -2.58 34.38 18.66
C LEU A 1058 -3.73 33.39 18.40
N GLU A 1059 -4.52 33.12 19.43
CA GLU A 1059 -5.80 32.43 19.32
C GLU A 1059 -6.93 33.43 19.54
N LEU A 1060 -7.83 33.53 18.56
CA LEU A 1060 -9.09 34.28 18.65
C LEU A 1060 -10.23 33.28 18.85
N GLN A 1061 -10.95 33.42 19.96
CA GLN A 1061 -12.06 32.53 20.33
C GLN A 1061 -13.36 33.33 20.50
N PRO A 1062 -14.51 32.88 19.94
CA PRO A 1062 -15.80 33.53 20.14
C PRO A 1062 -16.21 33.60 21.62
N GLY A 1063 -16.85 34.70 22.04
CA GLY A 1063 -17.30 34.86 23.44
C GLY A 1063 -18.47 33.95 23.82
N ARG A 1064 -19.18 33.41 22.82
CA ARG A 1064 -20.32 32.51 22.99
C ARG A 1064 -20.19 31.24 22.15
N GLN A 1065 -20.72 30.14 22.68
CA GLN A 1065 -20.90 28.89 21.94
C GLN A 1065 -22.06 29.03 20.95
N ALA A 1066 -21.81 28.74 19.68
CA ALA A 1066 -22.82 28.73 18.62
C ALA A 1066 -22.36 27.82 17.48
N GLU A 1067 -23.31 27.21 16.78
CA GLU A 1067 -22.99 26.39 15.61
C GLU A 1067 -22.37 27.23 14.49
N VAL A 1068 -22.94 28.41 14.22
CA VAL A 1068 -22.44 29.34 13.20
C VAL A 1068 -21.59 30.42 13.86
N GLN A 1069 -20.34 30.54 13.43
CA GLN A 1069 -19.41 31.60 13.80
C GLN A 1069 -18.86 32.29 12.57
N GLU A 1070 -18.72 33.61 12.65
CA GLU A 1070 -18.02 34.41 11.64
C GLU A 1070 -16.79 35.06 12.28
N PHE A 1071 -15.64 34.92 11.62
CA PHE A 1071 -14.42 35.62 12.00
C PHE A 1071 -14.13 36.65 10.92
N LEU A 1072 -13.93 37.91 11.29
CA LEU A 1072 -13.51 38.96 10.36
C LEU A 1072 -12.35 39.72 10.95
N VAL A 1073 -11.18 39.58 10.34
CA VAL A 1073 -9.92 40.18 10.80
C VAL A 1073 -9.34 41.03 9.68
N VAL A 1074 -9.08 42.30 9.99
CA VAL A 1074 -8.43 43.26 9.08
C VAL A 1074 -7.03 43.52 9.60
N MET A 1075 -6.02 43.33 8.76
CA MET A 1075 -4.62 43.48 9.11
C MET A 1075 -3.92 44.46 8.17
N ARG A 1076 -3.06 45.33 8.70
CA ARG A 1076 -2.24 46.25 7.93
C ARG A 1076 -0.77 46.02 8.26
N THR A 1077 0.05 45.88 7.22
CA THR A 1077 1.51 45.83 7.39
C THR A 1077 2.12 47.22 7.33
N GLY A 1078 3.18 47.45 8.10
CA GLY A 1078 3.89 48.72 8.16
C GLY A 1078 5.36 48.56 8.55
N LYS A 1079 5.99 49.69 8.86
CA LYS A 1079 7.34 49.74 9.46
C LYS A 1079 7.18 49.87 10.97
N TRP A 1080 7.92 49.09 11.73
CA TRP A 1080 7.88 49.12 13.19
C TRP A 1080 8.32 50.48 13.74
N SER A 1081 7.55 51.00 14.71
CA SER A 1081 7.89 52.17 15.51
C SER A 1081 7.55 51.92 16.98
N ALA A 1082 8.51 52.19 17.88
CA ALA A 1082 8.31 51.99 19.32
C ALA A 1082 7.34 52.99 19.96
N THR A 1083 7.09 54.13 19.32
CA THR A 1083 6.21 55.20 19.81
C THR A 1083 4.79 55.13 19.25
N GLU A 1084 4.52 54.21 18.32
CA GLU A 1084 3.22 54.08 17.67
C GLU A 1084 2.25 53.31 18.58
N SER A 1085 1.03 53.83 18.72
CA SER A 1085 -0.07 53.22 19.47
C SER A 1085 -0.59 51.96 18.77
N ILE A 1086 -1.12 51.00 19.54
CA ILE A 1086 -1.82 49.81 19.01
C ILE A 1086 -3.19 50.20 18.39
N THR A 1087 -3.71 51.41 18.66
CA THR A 1087 -5.01 51.93 18.18
C THR A 1087 -4.90 53.24 17.36
N PRO A 1088 -5.57 53.39 16.19
CA PRO A 1088 -5.79 52.37 15.18
C PRO A 1088 -5.21 52.75 13.80
N SER A 1089 -4.60 51.76 13.14
CA SER A 1089 -4.62 51.63 11.69
C SER A 1089 -4.48 50.15 11.36
N PRO A 1090 -5.48 49.53 10.71
CA PRO A 1090 -6.50 50.15 9.87
C PRO A 1090 -7.73 50.62 10.66
N ALA A 1091 -8.30 51.76 10.27
CA ALA A 1091 -9.67 52.09 10.62
C ALA A 1091 -10.56 51.44 9.55
N ALA A 1092 -11.40 50.50 9.98
CA ALA A 1092 -12.32 49.79 9.12
C ALA A 1092 -13.71 49.85 9.73
N THR A 1093 -14.71 50.13 8.90
CA THR A 1093 -16.13 50.11 9.29
C THR A 1093 -16.82 48.93 8.62
N LEU A 1094 -17.66 48.24 9.38
CA LEU A 1094 -18.42 47.08 8.94
C LEU A 1094 -19.91 47.39 8.94
N GLU A 1095 -20.55 47.18 7.80
CA GLU A 1095 -22.00 47.15 7.68
C GLU A 1095 -22.45 45.76 7.24
N THR A 1096 -23.48 45.25 7.91
CA THR A 1096 -24.03 43.91 7.63
C THR A 1096 -25.40 44.04 6.99
N THR A 1097 -25.56 43.56 5.75
CA THR A 1097 -26.83 43.60 5.02
C THR A 1097 -27.15 42.23 4.41
N GLY A 1098 -28.09 41.49 5.02
CA GLY A 1098 -28.49 40.16 4.54
C GLY A 1098 -27.30 39.20 4.42
N ASP A 1099 -27.03 38.75 3.18
CA ASP A 1099 -25.98 37.78 2.83
C ASP A 1099 -24.63 38.43 2.44
N THR A 1100 -24.43 39.71 2.72
CA THR A 1100 -23.20 40.44 2.36
C THR A 1100 -22.69 41.27 3.51
N LEU A 1101 -21.37 41.22 3.73
CA LEU A 1101 -20.63 42.10 4.63
C LEU A 1101 -19.99 43.21 3.80
N THR A 1102 -20.34 44.46 4.08
CA THR A 1102 -19.75 45.62 3.43
C THR A 1102 -18.68 46.20 4.36
N LEU A 1103 -17.43 46.04 3.98
CA LEU A 1103 -16.26 46.51 4.72
C LEU A 1103 -15.69 47.75 4.02
N THR A 1104 -15.63 48.88 4.71
CA THR A 1104 -14.95 50.07 4.21
C THR A 1104 -13.61 50.22 4.91
N LEU A 1105 -12.54 50.24 4.12
CA LEU A 1105 -11.16 50.40 4.57
C LEU A 1105 -10.73 51.85 4.39
N ASP A 1106 -10.40 52.53 5.49
CA ASP A 1106 -9.97 53.92 5.46
C ASP A 1106 -8.54 54.06 4.89
N GLY A 1107 -8.31 55.16 4.18
CA GLY A 1107 -7.01 55.51 3.60
C GLY A 1107 -7.13 56.65 2.60
N ASP A 1108 -6.01 57.04 1.97
CA ASP A 1108 -5.98 58.10 0.96
C ASP A 1108 -6.90 57.81 -0.23
N GLN A 1109 -7.09 56.53 -0.54
CA GLN A 1109 -8.11 56.03 -1.46
C GLN A 1109 -8.92 54.94 -0.76
N PRO A 1110 -10.05 55.29 -0.12
CA PRO A 1110 -10.88 54.35 0.60
C PRO A 1110 -11.30 53.19 -0.29
N LEU A 1111 -11.29 51.97 0.25
CA LEU A 1111 -11.69 50.76 -0.49
C LEU A 1111 -12.90 50.14 0.20
N THR A 1112 -14.01 50.05 -0.52
CA THR A 1112 -15.19 49.31 -0.09
C THR A 1112 -15.17 47.91 -0.70
N LEU A 1113 -15.25 46.90 0.17
CA LEU A 1113 -15.29 45.48 -0.19
C LEU A 1113 -16.66 44.92 0.20
N HIS A 1114 -17.32 44.26 -0.75
CA HIS A 1114 -18.52 43.48 -0.48
C HIS A 1114 -18.13 42.00 -0.41
N LEU A 1115 -17.99 41.49 0.82
CA LEU A 1115 -17.62 40.11 1.09
C LEU A 1115 -18.89 39.25 1.13
N PRO A 1116 -18.97 38.18 0.33
CA PRO A 1116 -20.17 37.35 0.27
C PRO A 1116 -20.19 36.36 1.45
N ARG A 1117 -21.35 36.19 2.09
CA ARG A 1117 -21.55 35.18 3.16
C ARG A 1117 -21.81 33.76 2.64
N ASN A 1118 -21.92 33.61 1.32
CA ASN A 1118 -21.98 32.35 0.60
C ASN A 1118 -20.98 32.42 -0.56
N MET A 1119 -20.77 31.33 -1.29
CA MET A 1119 -19.85 31.34 -2.44
C MET A 1119 -20.25 32.43 -3.45
N GLY A 1120 -19.30 33.29 -3.79
CA GLY A 1120 -19.51 34.42 -4.68
C GLY A 1120 -18.22 35.19 -4.91
N ASP A 1121 -18.25 36.11 -5.87
CA ASP A 1121 -17.12 36.98 -6.17
C ASP A 1121 -17.12 38.18 -5.21
N ILE A 1122 -15.94 38.69 -4.88
CA ILE A 1122 -15.82 39.92 -4.08
C ILE A 1122 -15.98 41.12 -5.00
N GLN A 1123 -16.95 41.97 -4.68
CA GLN A 1123 -17.11 43.26 -5.37
C GLN A 1123 -16.30 44.32 -4.65
N LEU A 1124 -15.61 45.15 -5.44
CA LEU A 1124 -14.73 46.19 -4.94
C LEU A 1124 -15.07 47.54 -5.57
N GLN A 1125 -15.08 48.57 -4.73
CA GLN A 1125 -15.25 49.96 -5.14
C GLN A 1125 -14.20 50.80 -4.44
N ARG A 1126 -13.26 51.36 -5.22
CA ARG A 1126 -12.27 52.30 -4.70
C ARG A 1126 -12.78 53.74 -4.86
N GLY A 1127 -12.69 54.51 -3.78
CA GLY A 1127 -12.95 55.96 -3.78
C GLY A 1127 -12.00 56.67 -4.73
N ARG A 1128 -12.50 57.73 -5.39
CA ARG A 1128 -11.71 58.57 -6.29
C ARG A 1128 -10.84 59.56 -5.55
#